data_AF-A0A1H3NJD8-F1
#
_entry.id   AF-A0A1H3NJD8-F1
#
_cell.length_a   1.000
_cell.length_b   1.000
_cell.length_c   1.000
_cell.angle_alpha   90.00
_cell.angle_beta   90.00
_cell.angle_gamma   90.00
#
_symmetry.space_group_name_H-M   'P 1'
#
loop_
_entity.id
_entity.type
_entity.pdbx_description
1 polymer ?
#
loop_
_entity_poly.entity_id
_entity_poly.type
_entity_poly.pdbx_seq_one_letter_code
_entity_poly.pdbx_strand_id
1 'polypeptide(L)'
;MDRRAVPRITNRWAPVARVAAALLAVPLLSVASSPAQAQAAQPRFTVLVFSKVTNVAHDSIPAGVAAIKQLGRQHNFAVTATTDAHVFTDKRLRPYDAVIFNNTNSTPEKGNLLNAEQRAAFQRFIQGGGGFAGLHSATASERDWGWYAGLVGATFDNHPTPRAGRIEVLDRVHPSTRGLPQLWERTEEWYNWQAAPNGNVHVLTELRTTDNPEGLTGGPEHAHSWCQVYDGGRSWYTASGHDGSAFAEPLFRQHLLGGIEWAAGAAGGDCGATEWGNFRKTTLEGDTNLADPFELAPLPDGRVLYVQRTGQIKLIHATQNPPTTTLAGDLRLQLDTKQHSDGLVGLTIDNDFADNGWVYLLYTDPMVPAPEQAHFNLSRFTLVGDTLDMASEKRLLRFPVWRNELRANVHMAGSLTMDDDGNLYAATGDNTDPFVQQGYSPIDERPGQRAADAQATSANTNDLRGKIIRIHPEDDGTYTVPDGNLFTGAEDGGGKTRPEIYAMGFRNPFRIAYDEAADALLVADYGPDATVTNPQRGPAGMVEQNRITRAGNYGWPYCIGPNIPYVDYDFATGQSGEAFNCAAPVNDSPHNTGLRNLPAAQTPLIWYGNARQGWGRDEFPEIPAGGAPMAGAVYEYDATLDSATKFPEYYDGKWFISEYGGNWYKTVSVLERDAPSAAFPPARAGDLLSINSFVPTMGFTAPFDAEFGADGSLYVIDFGSGSGVGRGSHNRGSGIYRIDYVGGPAATTPRDRCMWGYSPASTVSFGAGRAHTDVPNDDLGDGCTIMDVIWHEAPFRNHDLFVEAVGEVTRELRDAGTITPEERSQIMSAANRSEIGNTAPVTRNRTVPNNHIGLVLYTVRATMPAAPEATLAALSDCGFRNAEPSGSVNNYYGKSATDLAPRVAGAGMSVPSTGVSQSNLENNLDGVIADAKAFGARYVRISGSGSWRPADYAKLARTLNSVGAKLKQAGITVAYHNHGFEFTEQNGVRGYDVLLRETDPRLVAMELDLYWAASAGVDPVDLIKRYPGRFSLFHVKDMAADGSFADVGEGTINFSRIFAHSEMAGVDYYFTENDSPKPDGVSSACDSYSNLRKIRY
;
A
#
# COMPACT_ATOMS: atom_id res chain seq x y z
N MET A 1 7.49 -59.98 -9.04
CA MET A 1 8.38 -60.56 -10.06
C MET A 1 8.44 -59.60 -11.24
N ASP A 2 9.66 -59.08 -11.46
CA ASP A 2 10.25 -58.41 -12.63
C ASP A 2 9.41 -57.72 -13.74
N ARG A 3 9.78 -56.43 -13.93
CA ARG A 3 10.17 -55.73 -15.17
C ARG A 3 9.13 -55.42 -16.25
N ARG A 4 8.97 -54.11 -16.52
CA ARG A 4 8.99 -53.43 -17.85
C ARG A 4 9.41 -51.96 -17.59
N ALA A 5 10.59 -51.48 -17.97
CA ALA A 5 11.16 -51.24 -19.31
C ALA A 5 10.60 -49.96 -19.98
N VAL A 6 11.39 -48.88 -19.89
CA VAL A 6 11.29 -47.62 -20.63
C VAL A 6 12.30 -47.64 -21.80
N PRO A 7 11.88 -47.24 -23.02
CA PRO A 7 12.78 -46.66 -24.03
C PRO A 7 12.16 -45.37 -24.64
N ARG A 8 12.83 -44.38 -25.23
CA ARG A 8 14.24 -43.93 -25.39
C ARG A 8 14.19 -42.73 -26.39
N ILE A 9 15.26 -41.92 -26.45
CA ILE A 9 15.79 -41.16 -27.63
C ILE A 9 15.12 -39.77 -27.89
N THR A 10 15.80 -38.63 -28.12
CA THR A 10 17.17 -38.32 -28.61
C THR A 10 17.59 -36.88 -28.22
N ASN A 11 18.86 -36.67 -27.92
CA ASN A 11 19.57 -35.42 -28.24
C ASN A 11 20.91 -35.77 -28.92
N ARG A 12 21.20 -35.15 -30.06
CA ARG A 12 22.51 -35.07 -30.74
C ARG A 12 22.65 -33.59 -31.12
N TRP A 13 23.79 -32.91 -31.12
CA TRP A 13 25.10 -33.23 -31.72
C TRP A 13 26.23 -32.43 -31.02
N ALA A 14 27.45 -32.98 -31.02
CA ALA A 14 28.72 -32.29 -30.71
C ALA A 14 29.54 -32.08 -32.02
N PRO A 15 30.69 -31.36 -32.04
CA PRO A 15 31.96 -32.00 -31.65
C PRO A 15 33.08 -31.12 -31.02
N VAL A 16 33.74 -31.71 -30.01
CA VAL A 16 35.18 -31.84 -29.68
C VAL A 16 36.24 -30.86 -30.23
N ALA A 17 37.08 -30.33 -29.31
CA ALA A 17 38.55 -30.28 -29.47
C ALA A 17 39.27 -30.41 -28.09
N ARG A 18 40.27 -31.30 -28.01
CA ARG A 18 41.14 -31.61 -26.84
C ARG A 18 42.48 -30.83 -26.92
N VAL A 19 43.26 -30.85 -25.81
CA VAL A 19 44.76 -30.82 -25.65
C VAL A 19 45.13 -29.84 -24.52
N ALA A 20 46.07 -30.06 -23.60
CA ALA A 20 46.76 -31.19 -23.00
C ALA A 20 47.39 -30.66 -21.69
N ALA A 21 47.56 -31.51 -20.69
CA ALA A 21 48.23 -31.18 -19.44
C ALA A 21 49.75 -31.23 -19.60
N ALA A 22 50.46 -30.23 -19.07
CA ALA A 22 51.90 -30.27 -18.85
C ALA A 22 52.22 -29.72 -17.46
N LEU A 23 52.77 -30.61 -16.62
CA LEU A 23 53.38 -30.32 -15.32
C LEU A 23 54.76 -29.66 -15.54
N LEU A 24 55.03 -28.53 -14.88
CA LEU A 24 56.38 -28.01 -14.65
C LEU A 24 56.45 -27.44 -13.24
N ALA A 25 57.33 -28.03 -12.43
CA ALA A 25 57.70 -27.59 -11.09
C ALA A 25 58.93 -26.66 -11.15
N VAL A 26 58.87 -25.47 -10.56
CA VAL A 26 60.04 -24.67 -10.10
C VAL A 26 59.55 -23.66 -9.01
N PRO A 27 60.44 -23.05 -8.21
CA PRO A 27 60.71 -23.37 -6.81
C PRO A 27 60.10 -22.36 -5.80
N LEU A 28 59.93 -22.81 -4.56
CA LEU A 28 59.57 -21.97 -3.41
C LEU A 28 60.67 -20.93 -3.13
N LEU A 29 60.43 -19.67 -3.52
CA LEU A 29 61.10 -18.50 -2.97
C LEU A 29 60.24 -17.97 -1.83
N SER A 30 60.71 -18.21 -0.60
CA SER A 30 60.16 -17.66 0.64
C SER A 30 60.37 -16.15 0.68
N VAL A 31 59.40 -15.40 0.16
CA VAL A 31 59.23 -13.98 0.47
C VAL A 31 58.50 -13.93 1.80
N ALA A 32 59.17 -13.47 2.85
CA ALA A 32 58.53 -13.13 4.10
C ALA A 32 57.58 -11.95 3.86
N SER A 33 56.33 -12.26 3.51
CA SER A 33 55.24 -11.30 3.55
C SER A 33 54.93 -11.01 5.02
N SER A 34 55.25 -9.80 5.46
CA SER A 34 54.66 -9.22 6.66
C SER A 34 53.14 -9.44 6.61
N PRO A 35 52.47 -9.82 7.71
CA PRO A 35 51.03 -9.97 7.69
C PRO A 35 50.46 -8.60 7.34
N ALA A 36 49.82 -8.50 6.18
CA ALA A 36 48.95 -7.38 5.90
C ALA A 36 47.94 -7.33 7.04
N GLN A 37 47.98 -6.26 7.84
CA GLN A 37 46.90 -5.99 8.79
C GLN A 37 45.61 -6.00 7.98
N ALA A 38 44.77 -6.99 8.21
CA ALA A 38 43.42 -7.01 7.67
C ALA A 38 42.74 -5.74 8.17
N GLN A 39 42.55 -4.76 7.28
CA GLN A 39 41.79 -3.57 7.57
C GLN A 39 40.39 -4.05 7.96
N ALA A 40 39.98 -3.77 9.19
CA ALA A 40 38.67 -4.19 9.69
C ALA A 40 37.60 -3.71 8.70
N ALA A 41 36.79 -4.63 8.19
CA ALA A 41 35.70 -4.29 7.28
C ALA A 41 34.79 -3.26 7.98
N GLN A 42 34.38 -2.23 7.25
CA GLN A 42 33.43 -1.25 7.78
C GLN A 42 32.11 -1.94 8.17
N PRO A 43 31.45 -1.48 9.24
CA PRO A 43 30.17 -2.04 9.64
C PRO A 43 29.12 -1.84 8.54
N ARG A 44 28.18 -2.79 8.41
CA ARG A 44 27.07 -2.70 7.44
C ARG A 44 26.14 -1.54 7.72
N PHE A 45 25.95 -1.23 9.00
CA PHE A 45 25.16 -0.13 9.55
C PHE A 45 25.56 0.10 11.01
N THR A 46 25.11 1.19 11.60
CA THR A 46 25.46 1.61 12.97
C THR A 46 24.20 1.93 13.76
N VAL A 47 24.12 1.51 15.04
CA VAL A 47 22.93 1.75 15.88
C VAL A 47 23.28 2.36 17.23
N LEU A 48 22.37 3.21 17.72
CA LEU A 48 22.41 3.79 19.06
C LEU A 48 21.40 3.07 19.95
N VAL A 49 21.87 2.35 20.97
CA VAL A 49 21.02 1.76 22.01
C VAL A 49 20.87 2.75 23.15
N PHE A 50 19.66 3.28 23.32
CA PHE A 50 19.28 4.21 24.37
C PHE A 50 18.42 3.51 25.43
N SER A 51 18.80 3.65 26.71
CA SER A 51 18.13 2.97 27.84
C SER A 51 17.90 3.89 29.04
N LYS A 52 17.67 5.18 28.81
CA LYS A 52 17.31 6.10 29.91
C LYS A 52 15.92 5.76 30.44
N VAL A 53 15.75 5.87 31.76
CA VAL A 53 14.49 5.64 32.47
C VAL A 53 14.30 6.74 33.51
N THR A 54 13.08 7.25 33.63
CA THR A 54 12.69 8.21 34.68
C THR A 54 11.54 7.71 35.55
N ASN A 55 10.77 6.71 35.10
CA ASN A 55 9.65 6.14 35.84
C ASN A 55 9.91 4.70 36.35
N VAL A 56 9.74 3.67 35.51
CA VAL A 56 9.96 2.25 35.91
C VAL A 56 11.18 1.67 35.20
N ALA A 57 12.17 1.23 35.99
CA ALA A 57 13.38 0.58 35.47
C ALA A 57 13.19 -0.94 35.41
N HIS A 58 13.71 -1.55 34.34
CA HIS A 58 13.66 -2.99 34.12
C HIS A 58 15.05 -3.60 34.29
N ASP A 59 15.15 -4.68 35.06
CA ASP A 59 16.41 -5.41 35.28
C ASP A 59 16.94 -6.08 34.00
N SER A 60 16.13 -6.16 32.94
CA SER A 60 16.50 -6.69 31.63
C SER A 60 17.36 -5.74 30.78
N ILE A 61 17.44 -4.44 31.11
CA ILE A 61 18.19 -3.45 30.33
C ILE A 61 19.64 -3.89 30.04
N PRO A 62 20.46 -4.33 31.02
CA PRO A 62 21.82 -4.80 30.77
C PRO A 62 21.89 -6.02 29.85
N ALA A 63 20.93 -6.94 29.97
CA ALA A 63 20.85 -8.14 29.13
C ALA A 63 20.55 -7.76 27.66
N GLY A 64 19.63 -6.82 27.44
CA GLY A 64 19.32 -6.27 26.11
C GLY A 64 20.53 -5.60 25.46
N VAL A 65 21.24 -4.73 26.19
CA VAL A 65 22.48 -4.10 25.68
C VAL A 65 23.54 -5.15 25.33
N ALA A 66 23.73 -6.17 26.17
CA ALA A 66 24.71 -7.22 25.95
C ALA A 66 24.37 -8.06 24.70
N ALA A 67 23.10 -8.44 24.54
CA ALA A 67 22.63 -9.22 23.40
C ALA A 67 22.77 -8.45 22.08
N ILE A 68 22.36 -7.17 22.02
CA ILE A 68 22.50 -6.35 20.82
C ILE A 68 23.97 -6.15 20.45
N LYS A 69 24.86 -5.91 21.42
CA LYS A 69 26.32 -5.85 21.17
C LYS A 69 26.87 -7.16 20.62
N GLN A 70 26.37 -8.30 21.10
CA GLN A 70 26.77 -9.60 20.59
C GLN A 70 26.28 -9.82 19.15
N LEU A 71 25.03 -9.46 18.85
CA LEU A 71 24.49 -9.47 17.49
C LEU A 71 25.31 -8.56 16.56
N GLY A 72 25.70 -7.36 17.01
CA GLY A 72 26.55 -6.45 16.26
C GLY A 72 27.87 -7.08 15.82
N ARG A 73 28.54 -7.78 16.75
CA ARG A 73 29.78 -8.52 16.46
C ARG A 73 29.56 -9.71 15.51
N GLN A 74 28.42 -10.40 15.63
CA GLN A 74 28.11 -11.59 14.83
C GLN A 74 27.66 -11.26 13.40
N HIS A 75 26.97 -10.13 13.21
CA HIS A 75 26.31 -9.75 11.96
C HIS A 75 26.87 -8.48 11.31
N ASN A 76 28.04 -8.02 11.79
CA ASN A 76 28.81 -6.90 11.26
C ASN A 76 28.06 -5.55 11.28
N PHE A 77 27.53 -5.14 12.44
CA PHE A 77 27.01 -3.79 12.66
C PHE A 77 27.55 -3.17 13.94
N ALA A 78 27.74 -1.85 13.93
CA ALA A 78 28.32 -1.12 15.06
C ALA A 78 27.24 -0.74 16.09
N VAL A 79 27.57 -0.82 17.37
CA VAL A 79 26.62 -0.59 18.48
C VAL A 79 27.23 0.37 19.50
N THR A 80 26.61 1.53 19.65
CA THR A 80 26.87 2.45 20.78
C THR A 80 25.73 2.33 21.77
N ALA A 81 26.01 2.17 23.07
CA ALA A 81 24.98 2.09 24.11
C ALA A 81 25.16 3.22 25.13
N THR A 82 24.08 3.91 25.49
CA THR A 82 24.11 5.04 26.43
C THR A 82 22.78 5.23 27.16
N THR A 83 22.83 5.89 28.31
CA THR A 83 21.68 6.46 29.01
C THR A 83 21.67 7.99 28.99
N ASP A 84 22.71 8.60 28.41
CA ASP A 84 22.87 10.04 28.32
C ASP A 84 22.04 10.61 27.16
N ALA A 85 21.04 11.43 27.48
CA ALA A 85 20.18 12.09 26.51
C ALA A 85 20.90 13.20 25.70
N HIS A 86 22.10 13.64 26.11
CA HIS A 86 22.89 14.62 25.35
C HIS A 86 23.36 14.11 23.97
N VAL A 87 23.13 12.83 23.64
CA VAL A 87 23.33 12.30 22.29
C VAL A 87 22.21 12.67 21.31
N PHE A 88 21.04 13.11 21.80
CA PHE A 88 19.93 13.54 20.96
C PHE A 88 20.12 14.97 20.49
N THR A 89 21.13 15.16 19.66
CA THR A 89 21.30 16.34 18.82
C THR A 89 21.49 15.83 17.41
N ASP A 90 21.12 16.63 16.42
CA ASP A 90 21.18 16.23 15.01
C ASP A 90 22.55 15.66 14.63
N LYS A 91 23.60 16.41 14.99
CA LYS A 91 25.00 16.03 14.79
C LYS A 91 25.38 14.71 15.45
N ARG A 92 24.90 14.45 16.67
CA ARG A 92 25.27 13.24 17.42
C ARG A 92 24.44 12.03 17.03
N LEU A 93 23.25 12.23 16.44
CA LEU A 93 22.42 11.16 15.88
C LEU A 93 22.85 10.75 14.47
N ARG A 94 23.43 11.67 13.70
CA ARG A 94 23.85 11.44 12.30
C ARG A 94 24.64 10.16 12.02
N PRO A 95 25.61 9.72 12.86
CA PRO A 95 26.37 8.49 12.59
C PRO A 95 25.54 7.20 12.67
N TYR A 96 24.30 7.26 13.17
CA TYR A 96 23.47 6.09 13.41
C TYR A 96 22.45 5.92 12.29
N ASP A 97 22.24 4.66 11.90
CA ASP A 97 21.20 4.26 10.98
C ASP A 97 19.86 3.99 11.66
N ALA A 98 19.91 3.55 12.91
CA ALA A 98 18.73 3.41 13.74
C ALA A 98 19.03 3.73 15.22
N VAL A 99 18.01 4.21 15.91
CA VAL A 99 18.00 4.39 17.37
C VAL A 99 17.11 3.32 17.99
N ILE A 100 17.66 2.58 18.94
CA ILE A 100 16.98 1.50 19.66
C ILE A 100 16.62 1.99 21.06
N PHE A 101 15.34 2.07 21.37
CA PHE A 101 14.84 2.33 22.72
C PHE A 101 14.71 0.98 23.43
N ASN A 102 15.76 0.60 24.16
CA ASN A 102 15.82 -0.65 24.89
C ASN A 102 15.24 -0.45 26.30
N ASN A 103 13.97 -0.84 26.47
CA ASN A 103 13.26 -0.82 27.75
C ASN A 103 13.25 0.55 28.43
N THR A 104 13.16 1.63 27.64
CA THR A 104 12.99 2.98 28.18
C THR A 104 11.62 3.12 28.84
N ASN A 105 11.48 4.03 29.81
CA ASN A 105 10.19 4.27 30.47
C ASN A 105 10.15 5.67 31.10
N SER A 106 9.08 6.41 30.86
CA SER A 106 8.88 7.74 31.42
C SER A 106 7.41 8.14 31.46
N THR A 107 7.05 8.95 32.45
CA THR A 107 5.78 9.68 32.44
C THR A 107 6.04 11.16 32.69
N PRO A 108 5.12 12.07 32.28
CA PRO A 108 5.30 13.50 32.50
C PRO A 108 5.51 13.84 33.99
N GLU A 109 4.85 13.11 34.89
CA GLU A 109 4.93 13.31 36.34
C GLU A 109 6.29 12.88 36.93
N LYS A 110 6.97 11.94 36.27
CA LYS A 110 8.29 11.42 36.68
C LYS A 110 9.43 12.05 35.89
N GLY A 111 9.11 12.90 34.92
CA GLY A 111 10.05 13.59 34.04
C GLY A 111 10.24 12.86 32.71
N ASN A 112 10.40 13.64 31.64
CA ASN A 112 10.61 13.12 30.29
C ASN A 112 12.04 12.60 30.10
N LEU A 113 12.25 11.68 29.17
CA LEU A 113 13.59 11.20 28.78
C LEU A 113 14.33 12.30 28.04
N LEU A 114 13.63 12.98 27.13
CA LEU A 114 14.16 14.03 26.25
C LEU A 114 13.52 15.39 26.56
N ASN A 115 14.30 16.46 26.46
CA ASN A 115 13.79 17.83 26.47
C ASN A 115 13.28 18.27 25.08
N ALA A 116 12.77 19.49 24.95
CA ALA A 116 12.16 19.98 23.70
C ALA A 116 13.14 19.98 22.52
N GLU A 117 14.39 20.41 22.73
CA GLU A 117 15.42 20.44 21.68
C GLU A 117 15.81 19.02 21.24
N GLN A 118 15.95 18.10 22.18
CA GLN A 118 16.27 16.69 21.94
C GLN A 118 15.13 15.95 21.22
N ARG A 119 13.87 16.22 21.61
CA ARG A 119 12.69 15.72 20.90
C ARG A 119 12.70 16.18 19.44
N ALA A 120 12.93 17.47 19.20
CA ALA A 120 12.98 18.03 17.86
C ALA A 120 14.11 17.42 17.00
N ALA A 121 15.28 17.19 17.60
CA ALA A 121 16.39 16.51 16.90
C ALA A 121 16.05 15.06 16.54
N PHE A 122 15.38 14.34 17.44
CA PHE A 122 14.94 12.98 17.16
C PHE A 122 13.87 12.92 16.04
N GLN A 123 12.96 13.90 15.98
CA GLN A 123 11.99 14.01 14.88
C GLN A 123 12.69 14.20 13.54
N ARG A 124 13.64 15.14 13.46
CA ARG A 124 14.40 15.38 12.23
C ARG A 124 15.21 14.16 11.81
N PHE A 125 15.75 13.41 12.78
CA PHE A 125 16.45 12.16 12.50
C PHE A 125 15.52 11.14 11.80
N ILE A 126 14.29 10.94 12.29
CA ILE A 126 13.30 10.06 11.65
C ILE A 126 12.89 10.60 10.27
N GLN A 127 12.60 11.90 10.16
CA GLN A 127 12.25 12.58 8.89
C GLN A 127 13.33 12.44 7.82
N GLY A 128 14.60 12.44 8.23
CA GLY A 128 15.75 12.18 7.36
C GLY A 128 15.98 10.70 7.00
N GLY A 129 15.04 9.80 7.29
CA GLY A 129 15.14 8.37 7.01
C GLY A 129 15.90 7.56 8.07
N GLY A 130 16.12 8.13 9.26
CA GLY A 130 16.64 7.41 10.41
C GLY A 130 15.64 6.36 10.93
N GLY A 131 16.15 5.19 11.32
CA GLY A 131 15.34 4.09 11.84
C GLY A 131 15.06 4.18 13.33
N PHE A 132 13.97 3.55 13.76
CA PHE A 132 13.62 3.36 15.17
C PHE A 132 13.32 1.88 15.46
N ALA A 133 13.84 1.38 16.58
CA ALA A 133 13.44 0.10 17.15
C ALA A 133 13.04 0.27 18.62
N GLY A 134 11.81 -0.08 18.98
CA GLY A 134 11.33 -0.05 20.37
C GLY A 134 11.22 -1.44 20.97
N LEU A 135 11.74 -1.64 22.18
CA LEU A 135 11.65 -2.91 22.91
C LEU A 135 10.79 -2.75 24.15
N HIS A 136 9.79 -3.64 24.30
CA HIS A 136 8.96 -3.83 25.48
C HIS A 136 8.42 -2.49 26.01
N SER A 137 8.98 -1.97 27.12
CA SER A 137 8.57 -0.73 27.77
C SER A 137 8.74 0.55 26.94
N ALA A 138 9.32 0.49 25.73
CA ALA A 138 9.40 1.67 24.85
C ALA A 138 8.04 2.33 24.57
N THR A 139 6.94 1.57 24.54
CA THR A 139 5.53 2.06 24.43
C THR A 139 5.03 2.78 25.69
N ALA A 140 5.75 2.65 26.80
CA ALA A 140 5.46 3.31 28.07
C ALA A 140 6.33 4.58 28.29
N SER A 141 7.01 5.06 27.25
CA SER A 141 7.86 6.27 27.26
C SER A 141 7.17 7.49 26.63
N GLU A 142 7.66 8.68 26.96
CA GLU A 142 7.27 9.98 26.37
C GLU A 142 5.74 10.17 26.21
N ARG A 143 4.95 9.76 27.22
CA ARG A 143 3.48 9.65 27.13
C ARG A 143 2.72 10.96 26.88
N ASP A 144 3.35 12.13 27.07
CA ASP A 144 2.81 13.45 26.70
C ASP A 144 3.04 13.82 25.22
N TRP A 145 3.83 13.02 24.50
CA TRP A 145 4.29 13.37 23.16
C TRP A 145 3.59 12.55 22.08
N GLY A 146 2.49 13.08 21.56
CA GLY A 146 1.66 12.38 20.56
C GLY A 146 2.40 11.94 19.29
N TRP A 147 3.44 12.67 18.86
CA TRP A 147 4.28 12.25 17.73
C TRP A 147 5.07 10.98 18.05
N TYR A 148 5.60 10.83 19.28
CA TYR A 148 6.29 9.60 19.67
C TYR A 148 5.32 8.42 19.78
N ALA A 149 4.10 8.64 20.30
CA ALA A 149 3.08 7.61 20.29
C ALA A 149 2.77 7.12 18.86
N GLY A 150 2.73 8.03 17.88
CA GLY A 150 2.63 7.69 16.46
C GLY A 150 3.84 6.91 15.93
N LEU A 151 5.06 7.34 16.25
CA LEU A 151 6.30 6.66 15.86
C LEU A 151 6.35 5.22 16.38
N VAL A 152 6.04 5.00 17.66
CA VAL A 152 6.03 3.65 18.24
C VAL A 152 4.83 2.85 17.76
N GLY A 153 3.69 3.49 17.49
CA GLY A 153 2.47 2.89 16.94
C GLY A 153 1.42 2.50 18.00
N ALA A 154 1.80 2.45 19.28
CA ALA A 154 0.86 2.20 20.39
C ALA A 154 1.36 2.84 21.69
N THR A 155 0.42 3.07 22.62
CA THR A 155 0.72 3.50 23.99
C THR A 155 0.30 2.42 24.97
N PHE A 156 1.22 2.04 25.85
CA PHE A 156 0.95 1.08 26.93
C PHE A 156 -0.17 1.57 27.86
N ASP A 157 -1.07 0.67 28.23
CA ASP A 157 -2.11 0.89 29.24
C ASP A 157 -1.81 0.12 30.55
N ASN A 158 -1.93 -1.21 30.51
CA ASN A 158 -1.72 -2.10 31.63
C ASN A 158 -1.26 -3.50 31.15
N HIS A 159 -1.09 -4.47 32.05
CA HIS A 159 -0.79 -5.86 31.71
C HIS A 159 -1.28 -6.81 32.83
N PRO A 160 -1.57 -8.09 32.53
CA PRO A 160 -1.72 -9.11 33.54
C PRO A 160 -0.36 -9.51 34.12
N THR A 161 -0.35 -10.34 35.17
CA THR A 161 0.91 -10.91 35.68
C THR A 161 1.65 -11.70 34.59
N PRO A 162 2.99 -11.61 34.51
CA PRO A 162 3.77 -12.35 33.53
C PRO A 162 3.42 -13.83 33.52
N ARG A 163 3.20 -14.39 32.32
CA ARG A 163 2.65 -15.74 32.15
C ARG A 163 2.99 -16.31 30.78
N ALA A 164 2.85 -17.63 30.64
CA ALA A 164 3.01 -18.29 29.34
C ALA A 164 1.90 -17.86 28.37
N GLY A 165 2.23 -17.75 27.08
CA GLY A 165 1.31 -17.51 25.97
C GLY A 165 1.90 -17.99 24.64
N ARG A 166 1.05 -18.13 23.62
CA ARG A 166 1.48 -18.36 22.22
C ARG A 166 1.30 -17.09 21.42
N ILE A 167 2.34 -16.74 20.66
CA ILE A 167 2.32 -15.67 19.68
C ILE A 167 2.02 -16.28 18.30
N GLU A 168 1.01 -15.77 17.62
CA GLU A 168 0.68 -16.07 16.23
C GLU A 168 1.59 -15.23 15.32
N VAL A 169 2.39 -15.90 14.49
CA VAL A 169 3.27 -15.22 13.54
C VAL A 169 2.53 -15.05 12.21
N LEU A 170 1.95 -13.87 12.04
CA LEU A 170 1.07 -13.53 10.92
C LEU A 170 1.83 -13.24 9.63
N ASP A 171 2.94 -12.50 9.75
CA ASP A 171 3.87 -12.20 8.66
C ASP A 171 5.03 -13.20 8.68
N ARG A 172 5.18 -13.97 7.60
CA ARG A 172 6.23 -14.98 7.40
C ARG A 172 7.37 -14.52 6.48
N VAL A 173 7.32 -13.29 6.00
CA VAL A 173 8.21 -12.68 5.02
C VAL A 173 9.18 -11.71 5.69
N HIS A 174 8.69 -10.89 6.63
CA HIS A 174 9.49 -9.84 7.27
C HIS A 174 10.75 -10.42 7.95
N PRO A 175 11.92 -9.75 7.88
CA PRO A 175 13.17 -10.30 8.40
C PRO A 175 13.15 -10.71 9.87
N SER A 176 12.33 -10.04 10.70
CA SER A 176 12.18 -10.34 12.13
C SER A 176 11.31 -11.57 12.42
N THR A 177 10.50 -12.06 11.48
CA THR A 177 9.51 -13.12 11.73
C THR A 177 9.66 -14.35 10.83
N ARG A 178 10.29 -14.21 9.65
CA ARG A 178 10.41 -15.29 8.65
C ARG A 178 10.99 -16.63 9.12
N GLY A 179 11.77 -16.65 10.19
CA GLY A 179 12.30 -17.91 10.75
C GLY A 179 11.79 -18.25 12.14
N LEU A 180 10.74 -17.59 12.62
CA LEU A 180 10.00 -18.02 13.82
C LEU A 180 9.12 -19.24 13.48
N PRO A 181 8.63 -20.00 14.47
CA PRO A 181 7.50 -20.92 14.26
C PRO A 181 6.18 -20.15 14.06
N GLN A 182 5.15 -20.77 13.45
CA GLN A 182 3.83 -20.12 13.28
C GLN A 182 3.15 -19.84 14.62
N LEU A 183 3.31 -20.73 15.60
CA LEU A 183 2.96 -20.51 17.00
C LEU A 183 4.23 -20.48 17.83
N TRP A 184 4.54 -19.32 18.39
CA TRP A 184 5.74 -19.09 19.17
C TRP A 184 5.43 -18.98 20.66
N GLU A 185 5.79 -20.03 21.40
CA GLU A 185 5.58 -20.12 22.84
C GLU A 185 6.64 -19.37 23.64
N ARG A 186 6.20 -18.51 24.56
CA ARG A 186 7.07 -17.79 25.49
C ARG A 186 6.35 -17.50 26.80
N THR A 187 7.10 -17.16 27.84
CA THR A 187 6.58 -16.45 29.01
C THR A 187 6.99 -15.00 28.91
N GLU A 188 6.03 -14.10 29.02
CA GLU A 188 6.24 -12.66 28.84
C GLU A 188 5.23 -11.85 29.65
N GLU A 189 5.49 -10.55 29.79
CA GLU A 189 4.54 -9.55 30.29
C GLU A 189 3.68 -9.01 29.14
N TRP A 190 2.47 -9.55 28.99
CA TRP A 190 1.59 -9.25 27.85
C TRP A 190 0.92 -7.89 27.97
N TYR A 191 1.29 -6.93 27.12
CA TYR A 191 0.78 -5.57 27.20
C TYR A 191 -0.63 -5.42 26.66
N ASN A 192 -1.45 -4.63 27.35
CA ASN A 192 -2.66 -4.02 26.83
C ASN A 192 -2.38 -2.60 26.35
N TRP A 193 -3.10 -2.20 25.30
CA TRP A 193 -2.92 -0.92 24.62
C TRP A 193 -4.06 0.05 24.98
N GLN A 194 -3.76 1.34 25.07
CA GLN A 194 -4.81 2.37 25.20
C GLN A 194 -5.72 2.39 23.97
N ALA A 195 -5.15 2.12 22.80
CA ALA A 195 -5.86 1.88 21.55
C ALA A 195 -5.11 0.78 20.77
N ALA A 196 -5.85 -0.15 20.17
CA ALA A 196 -5.26 -1.21 19.35
C ALA A 196 -4.54 -0.61 18.13
N PRO A 197 -3.31 -1.04 17.82
CA PRO A 197 -2.56 -0.51 16.67
C PRO A 197 -3.01 -1.11 15.33
N ASN A 198 -3.76 -2.22 15.34
CA ASN A 198 -4.30 -2.92 14.17
C ASN A 198 -4.95 -1.94 13.18
N GLY A 199 -4.61 -2.10 11.89
CA GLY A 199 -5.11 -1.24 10.82
C GLY A 199 -4.32 0.05 10.60
N ASN A 200 -3.53 0.50 11.58
CA ASN A 200 -2.68 1.70 11.48
C ASN A 200 -1.19 1.39 11.36
N VAL A 201 -0.79 0.14 11.61
CA VAL A 201 0.58 -0.36 11.45
C VAL A 201 0.57 -1.70 10.73
N HIS A 202 1.72 -2.12 10.21
CA HIS A 202 1.88 -3.48 9.75
C HIS A 202 2.15 -4.45 10.91
N VAL A 203 1.12 -5.19 11.32
CA VAL A 203 1.20 -6.18 12.41
C VAL A 203 1.93 -7.42 11.89
N LEU A 204 3.02 -7.77 12.57
CA LEU A 204 3.86 -8.90 12.22
C LEU A 204 3.46 -10.15 13.01
N THR A 205 3.06 -9.95 14.27
CA THR A 205 2.67 -11.03 15.19
C THR A 205 1.58 -10.57 16.16
N GLU A 206 0.71 -11.48 16.57
CA GLU A 206 -0.34 -11.26 17.59
C GLU A 206 -0.22 -12.25 18.75
N LEU A 207 -0.74 -11.88 19.92
CA LEU A 207 -0.91 -12.82 21.03
C LEU A 207 -2.19 -13.63 20.80
N ARG A 208 -2.10 -14.97 20.88
CA ARG A 208 -3.27 -15.85 20.84
C ARG A 208 -4.10 -15.69 22.11
N THR A 209 -5.14 -14.87 22.03
CA THR A 209 -5.95 -14.48 23.20
C THR A 209 -6.80 -15.62 23.77
N THR A 210 -7.10 -16.65 22.97
CA THR A 210 -7.87 -17.83 23.38
C THR A 210 -7.13 -18.77 24.34
N ASP A 211 -5.80 -18.71 24.41
CA ASP A 211 -5.02 -19.60 25.26
C ASP A 211 -5.04 -19.21 26.75
N ASN A 212 -4.98 -17.90 27.04
CA ASN A 212 -4.95 -17.37 28.40
C ASN A 212 -5.52 -15.94 28.45
N PRO A 213 -6.84 -15.78 28.30
CA PRO A 213 -7.48 -14.46 28.10
C PRO A 213 -7.50 -13.57 29.35
N GLU A 214 -7.21 -14.11 30.53
CA GLU A 214 -7.39 -13.38 31.79
C GLU A 214 -6.47 -12.14 31.86
N GLY A 215 -7.11 -10.98 32.02
CA GLY A 215 -6.43 -9.68 32.14
C GLY A 215 -6.00 -9.06 30.81
N LEU A 216 -6.32 -9.68 29.67
CA LEU A 216 -6.19 -9.06 28.35
C LEU A 216 -7.45 -8.23 28.04
N THR A 217 -7.27 -7.00 27.56
CA THR A 217 -8.35 -6.05 27.31
C THR A 217 -8.35 -5.46 25.89
N GLY A 218 -7.41 -5.87 25.04
CA GLY A 218 -7.23 -5.34 23.67
C GLY A 218 -8.19 -5.90 22.62
N GLY A 219 -9.06 -6.85 22.97
CA GLY A 219 -9.85 -7.62 22.01
C GLY A 219 -9.07 -8.84 21.47
N PRO A 220 -9.64 -9.57 20.51
CA PRO A 220 -9.07 -10.83 20.06
C PRO A 220 -7.87 -10.67 19.09
N GLU A 221 -7.89 -9.65 18.24
CA GLU A 221 -6.74 -9.24 17.41
C GLU A 221 -5.80 -8.40 18.27
N HIS A 222 -4.82 -9.06 18.89
CA HIS A 222 -4.00 -8.46 19.95
C HIS A 222 -2.53 -8.34 19.52
N ALA A 223 -2.22 -7.27 18.79
CA ALA A 223 -0.88 -7.00 18.27
C ALA A 223 0.23 -7.13 19.34
N HIS A 224 1.27 -7.86 19.01
CA HIS A 224 2.45 -8.10 19.83
C HIS A 224 3.72 -7.45 19.25
N SER A 225 3.89 -7.49 17.93
CA SER A 225 4.99 -6.82 17.23
C SER A 225 4.53 -6.30 15.88
N TRP A 226 5.11 -5.20 15.43
CA TRP A 226 4.73 -4.52 14.20
C TRP A 226 5.86 -3.69 13.61
N CYS A 227 5.68 -3.28 12.36
CA CYS A 227 6.49 -2.28 11.70
C CYS A 227 5.61 -1.25 10.98
N GLN A 228 6.18 -0.10 10.66
CA GLN A 228 5.55 0.95 9.87
C GLN A 228 6.60 1.89 9.28
N VAL A 229 6.23 2.62 8.23
CA VAL A 229 6.96 3.82 7.84
C VAL A 229 6.25 5.03 8.43
N TYR A 230 6.91 5.73 9.34
CA TYR A 230 6.34 6.86 10.06
C TYR A 230 7.19 8.11 9.87
N ASP A 231 6.57 9.17 9.34
CA ASP A 231 7.19 10.48 9.15
C ASP A 231 8.56 10.39 8.45
N GLY A 232 8.66 9.57 7.39
CA GLY A 232 9.87 9.34 6.60
C GLY A 232 10.81 8.24 7.11
N GLY A 233 10.72 7.83 8.38
CA GLY A 233 11.61 6.81 8.97
C GLY A 233 10.95 5.43 9.09
N ARG A 234 11.79 4.40 9.20
CA ARG A 234 11.36 3.01 9.47
C ARG A 234 11.21 2.80 10.98
N SER A 235 10.05 2.37 11.43
CA SER A 235 9.78 2.07 12.84
C SER A 235 9.42 0.60 13.02
N TRP A 236 10.12 -0.08 13.91
CA TRP A 236 9.85 -1.46 14.31
C TRP A 236 9.68 -1.56 15.82
N TYR A 237 8.70 -2.33 16.27
CA TYR A 237 8.43 -2.52 17.70
C TYR A 237 8.13 -3.98 18.04
N THR A 238 8.57 -4.41 19.22
CA THR A 238 8.18 -5.68 19.83
C THR A 238 7.82 -5.47 21.31
N ALA A 239 6.72 -6.06 21.76
CA ALA A 239 6.32 -6.04 23.17
C ALA A 239 7.16 -7.00 24.04
N SER A 240 7.96 -7.88 23.42
CA SER A 240 8.85 -8.81 24.12
C SER A 240 10.10 -8.13 24.70
N GLY A 241 10.63 -8.70 25.78
CA GLY A 241 11.88 -8.27 26.40
C GLY A 241 11.77 -7.78 27.84
N HIS A 242 10.69 -8.12 28.57
CA HIS A 242 10.52 -7.79 29.99
C HIS A 242 11.61 -8.43 30.84
N ASP A 243 11.79 -9.75 30.71
CA ASP A 243 12.74 -10.53 31.51
C ASP A 243 14.13 -10.61 30.85
N GLY A 244 15.20 -10.52 31.64
CA GLY A 244 16.57 -10.58 31.13
C GLY A 244 16.91 -11.91 30.43
N SER A 245 16.26 -13.02 30.81
CA SER A 245 16.47 -14.33 30.20
C SER A 245 15.97 -14.40 28.75
N ALA A 246 15.00 -13.56 28.37
CA ALA A 246 14.49 -13.50 26.99
C ALA A 246 15.62 -13.27 25.99
N PHE A 247 16.58 -12.40 26.33
CA PHE A 247 17.72 -12.04 25.49
C PHE A 247 18.74 -13.18 25.27
N ALA A 248 18.63 -14.30 26.00
CA ALA A 248 19.39 -15.51 25.76
C ALA A 248 18.71 -16.46 24.76
N GLU A 249 17.41 -16.27 24.48
CA GLU A 249 16.63 -17.18 23.64
C GLU A 249 16.97 -17.01 22.15
N PRO A 250 17.28 -18.11 21.43
CA PRO A 250 17.69 -18.03 20.03
C PRO A 250 16.65 -17.36 19.12
N LEU A 251 15.37 -17.71 19.27
CA LEU A 251 14.28 -17.16 18.45
C LEU A 251 14.05 -15.67 18.71
N PHE A 252 14.13 -15.21 19.97
CA PHE A 252 14.01 -13.79 20.27
C PHE A 252 15.19 -12.99 19.74
N ARG A 253 16.41 -13.52 19.85
CA ARG A 253 17.60 -12.88 19.28
C ARG A 253 17.53 -12.75 17.77
N GLN A 254 16.96 -13.73 17.08
CA GLN A 254 16.69 -13.66 15.65
C GLN A 254 15.63 -12.59 15.34
N HIS A 255 14.54 -12.53 16.11
CA HIS A 255 13.51 -11.51 15.96
C HIS A 255 14.07 -10.09 16.14
N LEU A 256 14.87 -9.88 17.18
CA LEU A 256 15.59 -8.62 17.42
C LEU A 256 16.52 -8.26 16.26
N LEU A 257 17.32 -9.21 15.78
CA LEU A 257 18.24 -8.97 14.67
C LEU A 257 17.49 -8.50 13.42
N GLY A 258 16.46 -9.24 13.00
CA GLY A 258 15.71 -8.91 11.79
C GLY A 258 14.97 -7.57 11.91
N GLY A 259 14.43 -7.25 13.10
CA GLY A 259 13.78 -5.97 13.37
C GLY A 259 14.76 -4.79 13.29
N ILE A 260 15.94 -4.94 13.89
CA ILE A 260 17.01 -3.94 13.86
C ILE A 260 17.56 -3.77 12.43
N GLU A 261 17.81 -4.85 11.71
CA GLU A 261 18.29 -4.80 10.32
C GLU A 261 17.28 -4.11 9.40
N TRP A 262 15.98 -4.38 9.56
CA TRP A 262 14.93 -3.72 8.79
C TRP A 262 14.81 -2.23 9.15
N ALA A 263 14.78 -1.89 10.45
CA ALA A 263 14.70 -0.50 10.91
C ALA A 263 15.89 0.34 10.41
N ALA A 264 17.09 -0.24 10.38
CA ALA A 264 18.29 0.41 9.84
C ALA A 264 18.34 0.47 8.30
N GLY A 265 17.37 -0.11 7.59
CA GLY A 265 17.37 -0.21 6.11
C GLY A 265 18.39 -1.20 5.55
N ALA A 266 18.95 -2.08 6.39
CA ALA A 266 19.93 -3.11 6.02
C ALA A 266 19.28 -4.41 5.52
N ALA A 267 17.96 -4.54 5.67
CA ALA A 267 17.13 -5.60 5.11
C ALA A 267 15.84 -5.01 4.52
N GLY A 268 15.37 -5.58 3.41
CA GLY A 268 14.07 -5.24 2.83
C GLY A 268 12.91 -5.89 3.56
N GLY A 269 11.69 -5.44 3.26
CA GLY A 269 10.43 -5.97 3.80
C GLY A 269 9.32 -4.94 3.61
N ASP A 270 8.16 -5.41 3.17
CA ASP A 270 6.95 -4.59 3.15
C ASP A 270 6.46 -4.36 4.58
N CYS A 271 6.01 -3.14 4.86
CA CYS A 271 5.44 -2.77 6.16
C CYS A 271 4.17 -1.95 5.97
N GLY A 272 3.40 -2.23 4.93
CA GLY A 272 2.10 -1.61 4.68
C GLY A 272 0.94 -2.59 4.57
N ALA A 273 1.17 -3.90 4.55
CA ALA A 273 0.18 -4.91 4.19
C ALA A 273 -1.07 -4.95 5.09
N THR A 274 -0.96 -4.62 6.37
CA THR A 274 -2.09 -4.59 7.31
C THR A 274 -2.47 -3.18 7.75
N GLU A 275 -1.92 -2.15 7.09
CA GLU A 275 -2.39 -0.78 7.22
C GLU A 275 -3.56 -0.58 6.27
N TRP A 276 -4.78 -0.47 6.80
CA TRP A 276 -5.99 -0.48 5.97
C TRP A 276 -6.08 0.74 5.04
N GLY A 277 -5.38 1.83 5.37
CA GLY A 277 -5.25 3.01 4.52
C GLY A 277 -4.52 2.77 3.20
N ASN A 278 -3.80 1.65 3.07
CA ASN A 278 -3.03 1.28 1.89
C ASN A 278 -3.84 0.47 0.87
N PHE A 279 -5.16 0.34 1.08
CA PHE A 279 -6.07 -0.32 0.15
C PHE A 279 -7.05 0.69 -0.47
N ARG A 280 -7.33 0.52 -1.77
CA ARG A 280 -8.27 1.37 -2.51
C ARG A 280 -9.42 0.53 -3.07
N LYS A 281 -10.65 0.96 -2.79
CA LYS A 281 -11.88 0.42 -3.42
C LYS A 281 -12.20 1.21 -4.69
N THR A 282 -12.07 0.57 -5.84
CA THR A 282 -12.37 1.12 -7.17
C THR A 282 -13.69 0.57 -7.67
N THR A 283 -14.65 1.43 -7.99
CA THR A 283 -15.97 1.01 -8.53
C THR A 283 -15.83 0.59 -10.00
N LEU A 284 -16.27 -0.63 -10.31
CA LEU A 284 -16.31 -1.16 -11.68
C LEU A 284 -17.72 -1.10 -12.27
N GLU A 285 -18.74 -1.47 -11.48
CA GLU A 285 -20.16 -1.33 -11.83
C GLU A 285 -20.91 -0.80 -10.61
N GLY A 286 -21.75 0.21 -10.84
CA GLY A 286 -22.51 0.87 -9.79
C GLY A 286 -23.87 0.22 -9.57
N ASP A 287 -24.62 0.76 -8.61
CA ASP A 287 -25.89 0.17 -8.19
C ASP A 287 -27.04 0.35 -9.19
N THR A 288 -26.81 0.82 -10.42
CA THR A 288 -27.90 1.08 -11.39
C THR A 288 -28.20 -0.10 -12.32
N ASN A 289 -27.33 -1.11 -12.34
CA ASN A 289 -27.38 -2.21 -13.31
C ASN A 289 -27.10 -3.58 -12.66
N LEU A 290 -27.40 -3.74 -11.37
CA LEU A 290 -27.11 -4.93 -10.57
C LEU A 290 -28.39 -5.49 -9.94
N ALA A 291 -29.11 -6.31 -10.70
CA ALA A 291 -30.33 -6.99 -10.26
C ALA A 291 -29.99 -8.40 -9.77
N ASP A 292 -29.83 -8.57 -8.45
CA ASP A 292 -29.34 -9.80 -7.83
C ASP A 292 -28.04 -10.32 -8.47
N PRO A 293 -26.93 -9.55 -8.43
CA PRO A 293 -25.62 -10.02 -8.87
C PRO A 293 -25.21 -11.21 -8.00
N PHE A 294 -24.75 -12.29 -8.63
CA PHE A 294 -24.57 -13.55 -7.93
C PHE A 294 -23.12 -14.00 -7.88
N GLU A 295 -22.43 -14.18 -8.99
CA GLU A 295 -21.02 -14.64 -8.99
C GLU A 295 -20.25 -13.92 -10.11
N LEU A 296 -18.95 -13.68 -9.89
CA LEU A 296 -18.06 -13.05 -10.85
C LEU A 296 -16.83 -13.92 -11.17
N ALA A 297 -16.21 -13.66 -12.30
CA ALA A 297 -14.96 -14.27 -12.72
C ALA A 297 -14.11 -13.20 -13.45
N PRO A 298 -13.00 -12.74 -12.87
CA PRO A 298 -12.00 -11.96 -13.59
C PRO A 298 -11.41 -12.80 -14.72
N LEU A 299 -11.32 -12.23 -15.92
CA LEU A 299 -10.75 -12.90 -17.09
C LEU A 299 -9.25 -12.58 -17.20
N PRO A 300 -8.43 -13.46 -17.80
CA PRO A 300 -6.99 -13.24 -17.96
C PRO A 300 -6.61 -11.95 -18.71
N ASP A 301 -7.52 -11.39 -19.51
CA ASP A 301 -7.30 -10.14 -20.25
C ASP A 301 -7.76 -8.87 -19.52
N GLY A 302 -8.13 -9.00 -18.25
CA GLY A 302 -8.54 -7.88 -17.37
C GLY A 302 -10.00 -7.45 -17.52
N ARG A 303 -10.82 -8.14 -18.32
CA ARG A 303 -12.28 -8.03 -18.25
C ARG A 303 -12.82 -8.81 -17.05
N VAL A 304 -14.07 -8.54 -16.65
CA VAL A 304 -14.73 -9.28 -15.55
C VAL A 304 -16.09 -9.75 -16.01
N LEU A 305 -16.30 -11.07 -16.03
CA LEU A 305 -17.60 -11.68 -16.31
C LEU A 305 -18.38 -11.78 -14.99
N TYR A 306 -19.67 -11.49 -15.00
CA TYR A 306 -20.53 -11.74 -13.84
C TYR A 306 -21.92 -12.17 -14.24
N VAL A 307 -22.58 -12.90 -13.34
CA VAL A 307 -23.95 -13.37 -13.53
C VAL A 307 -24.91 -12.69 -12.59
N GLN A 308 -26.14 -12.57 -13.05
CA GLN A 308 -27.27 -12.17 -12.23
C GLN A 308 -28.28 -13.30 -12.18
N ARG A 309 -28.89 -13.49 -11.00
CA ARG A 309 -29.88 -14.57 -10.78
C ARG A 309 -31.05 -14.55 -11.75
N THR A 310 -31.35 -13.37 -12.29
CA THR A 310 -32.34 -13.17 -13.35
C THR A 310 -32.06 -13.95 -14.65
N GLY A 311 -30.83 -14.42 -14.86
CA GLY A 311 -30.38 -15.16 -16.05
C GLY A 311 -29.52 -14.35 -17.03
N GLN A 312 -29.14 -13.11 -16.67
CA GLN A 312 -28.26 -12.28 -17.50
C GLN A 312 -26.79 -12.57 -17.16
N ILE A 313 -25.97 -12.67 -18.20
CA ILE A 313 -24.52 -12.77 -18.13
C ILE A 313 -23.95 -11.46 -18.70
N LYS A 314 -23.11 -10.79 -17.94
CA LYS A 314 -22.62 -9.44 -18.27
C LYS A 314 -21.11 -9.38 -18.13
N LEU A 315 -20.50 -8.50 -18.92
CA LEU A 315 -19.06 -8.35 -19.02
C LEU A 315 -18.66 -6.91 -18.74
N ILE A 316 -17.74 -6.71 -17.81
CA ILE A 316 -17.17 -5.42 -17.46
C ILE A 316 -15.82 -5.27 -18.16
N HIS A 317 -15.63 -4.17 -18.87
CA HIS A 317 -14.35 -3.74 -19.40
C HIS A 317 -13.59 -2.93 -18.35
N ALA A 318 -13.05 -3.62 -17.33
CA ALA A 318 -12.50 -2.98 -16.13
C ALA A 318 -11.26 -2.10 -16.39
N THR A 319 -10.56 -2.32 -17.50
CA THR A 319 -9.38 -1.55 -17.91
C THR A 319 -9.72 -0.23 -18.63
N GLN A 320 -10.99 -0.01 -19.01
CA GLN A 320 -11.44 1.26 -19.58
C GLN A 320 -11.59 2.33 -18.50
N ASN A 321 -11.46 3.61 -18.90
CA ASN A 321 -11.66 4.74 -18.00
C ASN A 321 -12.69 5.74 -18.58
N PRO A 322 -13.93 5.79 -18.08
CA PRO A 322 -14.46 4.93 -17.01
C PRO A 322 -14.69 3.48 -17.47
N PRO A 323 -14.76 2.51 -16.53
CA PRO A 323 -15.21 1.14 -16.84
C PRO A 323 -16.60 1.14 -17.50
N THR A 324 -16.84 0.17 -18.38
CA THR A 324 -18.14 -0.01 -19.04
C THR A 324 -18.61 -1.46 -18.93
N THR A 325 -19.93 -1.67 -18.90
CA THR A 325 -20.54 -2.99 -18.82
C THR A 325 -21.40 -3.28 -20.04
N THR A 326 -21.23 -4.47 -20.61
CA THR A 326 -22.02 -4.97 -21.75
C THR A 326 -22.77 -6.25 -21.39
N LEU A 327 -23.83 -6.56 -22.14
CA LEU A 327 -24.54 -7.83 -22.03
C LEU A 327 -23.81 -8.88 -22.87
N ALA A 328 -23.23 -9.89 -22.23
CA ALA A 328 -22.54 -10.98 -22.92
C ALA A 328 -23.50 -12.10 -23.35
N GLY A 329 -24.50 -12.43 -22.52
CA GLY A 329 -25.44 -13.52 -22.78
C GLY A 329 -26.71 -13.41 -21.93
N ASP A 330 -27.74 -14.17 -22.30
CA ASP A 330 -29.01 -14.17 -21.57
C ASP A 330 -29.76 -15.49 -21.71
N LEU A 331 -29.92 -16.23 -20.60
CA LEU A 331 -30.66 -17.49 -20.52
C LEU A 331 -32.19 -17.29 -20.52
N ARG A 332 -32.67 -16.05 -20.34
CA ARG A 332 -34.10 -15.69 -20.37
C ARG A 332 -34.98 -16.53 -19.42
N LEU A 333 -34.52 -16.74 -18.19
CA LEU A 333 -35.18 -17.63 -17.22
C LEU A 333 -36.59 -17.19 -16.79
N GLN A 334 -36.90 -15.89 -16.85
CA GLN A 334 -38.22 -15.32 -16.50
C GLN A 334 -38.77 -15.75 -15.13
N LEU A 335 -37.90 -15.95 -14.14
CA LEU A 335 -38.29 -16.35 -12.79
C LEU A 335 -38.78 -15.16 -11.96
N ASP A 336 -39.73 -15.42 -11.04
CA ASP A 336 -40.05 -14.48 -9.96
C ASP A 336 -39.00 -14.60 -8.86
N THR A 337 -37.94 -13.81 -9.02
CA THR A 337 -36.80 -13.77 -8.10
C THR A 337 -37.15 -13.27 -6.69
N LYS A 338 -38.36 -12.72 -6.46
CA LYS A 338 -38.82 -12.37 -5.10
C LYS A 338 -39.32 -13.57 -4.33
N GLN A 339 -39.93 -14.52 -5.03
CA GLN A 339 -40.55 -15.67 -4.40
C GLN A 339 -39.60 -16.86 -4.35
N HIS A 340 -38.64 -16.93 -5.28
CA HIS A 340 -37.72 -18.05 -5.40
C HIS A 340 -36.27 -17.60 -5.24
N SER A 341 -35.41 -18.46 -4.67
CA SER A 341 -33.97 -18.22 -4.57
C SER A 341 -33.15 -18.87 -5.70
N ASP A 342 -33.83 -19.55 -6.63
CA ASP A 342 -33.21 -20.18 -7.79
C ASP A 342 -33.08 -19.19 -8.97
N GLY A 343 -32.42 -19.65 -10.04
CA GLY A 343 -32.09 -18.87 -11.21
C GLY A 343 -30.73 -19.23 -11.76
N LEU A 344 -30.00 -18.24 -12.28
CA LEU A 344 -28.59 -18.39 -12.64
C LEU A 344 -27.72 -18.07 -11.42
N VAL A 345 -27.17 -19.11 -10.81
CA VAL A 345 -26.56 -19.04 -9.47
C VAL A 345 -25.10 -19.45 -9.43
N GLY A 346 -24.56 -19.95 -10.54
CA GLY A 346 -23.15 -20.33 -10.65
C GLY A 346 -22.48 -19.80 -11.91
N LEU A 347 -21.22 -19.39 -11.76
CA LEU A 347 -20.31 -19.00 -12.82
C LEU A 347 -18.89 -19.44 -12.44
N THR A 348 -18.20 -20.12 -13.35
CA THR A 348 -16.73 -20.18 -13.35
C THR A 348 -16.21 -20.24 -14.79
N ILE A 349 -14.92 -20.00 -14.98
CA ILE A 349 -14.23 -20.13 -16.26
C ILE A 349 -13.28 -21.32 -16.23
N ASP A 350 -12.99 -21.86 -17.40
CA ASP A 350 -12.03 -22.95 -17.54
C ASP A 350 -10.59 -22.49 -17.27
N ASN A 351 -9.73 -23.36 -16.73
CA ASN A 351 -8.31 -23.02 -16.50
C ASN A 351 -7.61 -22.62 -17.81
N ASP A 352 -8.01 -23.23 -18.94
CA ASP A 352 -7.53 -22.90 -20.28
C ASP A 352 -8.40 -21.84 -20.99
N PHE A 353 -9.12 -21.00 -20.24
CA PHE A 353 -10.06 -20.01 -20.78
C PHE A 353 -9.44 -19.10 -21.86
N ALA A 354 -8.16 -18.74 -21.70
CA ALA A 354 -7.45 -17.91 -22.69
C ALA A 354 -7.39 -18.55 -24.08
N ASP A 355 -7.43 -19.89 -24.14
CA ASP A 355 -7.36 -20.66 -25.37
C ASP A 355 -8.74 -21.14 -25.85
N ASN A 356 -9.61 -21.59 -24.94
CA ASN A 356 -10.88 -22.24 -25.29
C ASN A 356 -12.12 -21.33 -25.13
N GLY A 357 -12.01 -20.25 -24.35
CA GLY A 357 -13.12 -19.35 -24.01
C GLY A 357 -14.27 -20.01 -23.24
N TRP A 358 -14.06 -21.13 -22.55
CA TRP A 358 -15.12 -21.90 -21.93
C TRP A 358 -15.60 -21.29 -20.61
N VAL A 359 -16.92 -21.19 -20.49
CA VAL A 359 -17.62 -20.67 -19.30
C VAL A 359 -18.59 -21.73 -18.83
N TYR A 360 -18.55 -22.05 -17.54
CA TYR A 360 -19.48 -22.98 -16.91
C TYR A 360 -20.53 -22.21 -16.12
N LEU A 361 -21.80 -22.57 -16.31
CA LEU A 361 -22.93 -21.95 -15.65
C LEU A 361 -23.77 -23.00 -14.92
N LEU A 362 -24.18 -22.68 -13.69
CA LEU A 362 -25.18 -23.45 -12.94
C LEU A 362 -26.46 -22.65 -12.86
N TYR A 363 -27.53 -23.20 -13.44
CA TYR A 363 -28.82 -22.52 -13.50
C TYR A 363 -29.98 -23.48 -13.45
N THR A 364 -31.14 -22.99 -13.04
CA THR A 364 -32.38 -23.77 -13.09
C THR A 364 -33.16 -23.51 -14.36
N ASP A 365 -33.98 -24.49 -14.77
CA ASP A 365 -34.92 -24.31 -15.89
C ASP A 365 -35.80 -23.06 -15.66
N PRO A 366 -36.27 -22.40 -16.75
CA PRO A 366 -37.30 -21.38 -16.67
C PRO A 366 -38.56 -21.86 -15.92
N MET A 367 -39.53 -20.97 -15.73
CA MET A 367 -40.80 -21.36 -15.11
C MET A 367 -41.47 -22.50 -15.90
N VAL A 368 -41.72 -23.62 -15.23
CA VAL A 368 -42.43 -24.80 -15.79
C VAL A 368 -43.75 -25.02 -15.05
N PRO A 369 -44.85 -25.33 -15.74
CA PRO A 369 -46.14 -25.59 -15.11
C PRO A 369 -46.15 -26.96 -14.42
N ALA A 370 -46.81 -27.07 -13.27
CA ALA A 370 -47.09 -28.38 -12.69
C ALA A 370 -47.89 -29.26 -13.67
N PRO A 371 -47.60 -30.57 -13.79
CA PRO A 371 -46.74 -31.39 -12.93
C PRO A 371 -45.28 -31.48 -13.40
N GLU A 372 -44.85 -30.70 -14.39
CA GLU A 372 -43.46 -30.74 -14.86
C GLU A 372 -42.51 -30.28 -13.76
N GLN A 373 -41.42 -31.03 -13.59
CA GLN A 373 -40.41 -30.73 -12.59
C GLN A 373 -39.31 -29.86 -13.19
N ALA A 374 -38.97 -28.78 -12.49
CA ALA A 374 -37.82 -27.96 -12.82
C ALA A 374 -36.53 -28.71 -12.51
N HIS A 375 -35.46 -28.44 -13.25
CA HIS A 375 -34.15 -29.03 -13.00
C HIS A 375 -33.09 -27.96 -12.79
N PHE A 376 -32.06 -28.32 -12.04
CA PHE A 376 -30.74 -27.70 -12.16
C PHE A 376 -30.06 -28.21 -13.42
N ASN A 377 -29.32 -27.33 -14.09
CA ASN A 377 -28.51 -27.59 -15.26
C ASN A 377 -27.11 -27.03 -15.00
N LEU A 378 -26.10 -27.89 -15.07
CA LEU A 378 -24.70 -27.50 -15.16
C LEU A 378 -24.31 -27.60 -16.64
N SER A 379 -24.02 -26.46 -17.26
CA SER A 379 -23.71 -26.40 -18.68
C SER A 379 -22.45 -25.58 -18.95
N ARG A 380 -21.72 -25.99 -19.98
CA ARG A 380 -20.61 -25.25 -20.59
C ARG A 380 -21.08 -24.45 -21.79
N PHE A 381 -20.57 -23.23 -21.93
CA PHE A 381 -20.73 -22.35 -23.08
C PHE A 381 -19.36 -21.85 -23.54
N THR A 382 -19.30 -21.20 -24.70
CA THR A 382 -18.10 -20.56 -25.23
C THR A 382 -18.31 -19.05 -25.36
N LEU A 383 -17.42 -18.26 -24.74
CA LEU A 383 -17.33 -16.82 -24.92
C LEU A 383 -16.45 -16.52 -26.14
N VAL A 384 -16.98 -15.75 -27.10
CA VAL A 384 -16.25 -15.32 -28.30
C VAL A 384 -16.24 -13.79 -28.33
N GLY A 385 -15.06 -13.19 -28.15
CA GLY A 385 -14.96 -11.76 -27.92
C GLY A 385 -15.74 -11.37 -26.66
N ASP A 386 -16.72 -10.48 -26.79
CA ASP A 386 -17.56 -10.02 -25.68
C ASP A 386 -18.92 -10.73 -25.60
N THR A 387 -19.17 -11.74 -26.45
CA THR A 387 -20.48 -12.39 -26.57
C THR A 387 -20.39 -13.88 -26.22
N LEU A 388 -21.29 -14.34 -25.35
CA LEU A 388 -21.45 -15.75 -25.03
C LEU A 388 -22.29 -16.40 -26.14
N ASP A 389 -21.73 -17.37 -26.85
CA ASP A 389 -22.47 -18.10 -27.88
C ASP A 389 -23.49 -19.03 -27.21
N MET A 390 -24.73 -18.59 -27.11
CA MET A 390 -25.80 -19.37 -26.49
C MET A 390 -26.09 -20.69 -27.23
N ALA A 391 -25.72 -20.83 -28.51
CA ALA A 391 -25.89 -22.07 -29.26
C ALA A 391 -24.79 -23.11 -28.95
N SER A 392 -23.73 -22.72 -28.26
CA SER A 392 -22.61 -23.60 -27.87
C SER A 392 -22.89 -24.47 -26.64
N GLU A 393 -24.08 -24.36 -26.02
CA GLU A 393 -24.44 -25.07 -24.78
C GLU A 393 -24.11 -26.57 -24.87
N LYS A 394 -23.29 -27.03 -23.92
CA LYS A 394 -23.10 -28.45 -23.60
C LYS A 394 -23.57 -28.70 -22.18
N ARG A 395 -24.62 -29.51 -22.03
CA ARG A 395 -25.19 -29.83 -20.71
C ARG A 395 -24.47 -31.03 -20.11
N LEU A 396 -23.68 -30.78 -19.06
CA LEU A 396 -22.89 -31.78 -18.37
C LEU A 396 -23.75 -32.59 -17.39
N LEU A 397 -24.49 -31.89 -16.53
CA LEU A 397 -25.35 -32.51 -15.52
C LEU A 397 -26.73 -31.86 -15.47
N ARG A 398 -27.73 -32.69 -15.15
CA ARG A 398 -29.12 -32.27 -14.92
C ARG A 398 -29.77 -33.10 -13.83
N PHE A 399 -30.40 -32.46 -12.86
CA PHE A 399 -31.09 -33.15 -11.76
C PHE A 399 -32.29 -32.33 -11.23
N PRO A 400 -33.31 -32.99 -10.66
CA PRO A 400 -34.58 -32.36 -10.31
C PRO A 400 -34.48 -31.35 -9.16
N VAL A 401 -35.40 -30.38 -9.15
CA VAL A 401 -35.63 -29.38 -8.11
C VAL A 401 -37.11 -29.39 -7.70
N TRP A 402 -37.41 -29.20 -6.41
CA TRP A 402 -38.75 -29.19 -5.83
C TRP A 402 -39.40 -27.80 -5.78
N ARG A 403 -39.26 -27.02 -6.87
CA ARG A 403 -39.75 -25.62 -6.94
C ARG A 403 -41.23 -25.45 -6.60
N ASN A 404 -42.06 -26.42 -6.99
CA ASN A 404 -43.52 -26.37 -6.86
C ASN A 404 -44.05 -27.24 -5.68
N GLU A 405 -43.19 -27.63 -4.74
CA GLU A 405 -43.54 -28.46 -3.60
C GLU A 405 -43.21 -27.75 -2.29
N LEU A 406 -44.22 -27.52 -1.46
CA LEU A 406 -44.09 -26.71 -0.23
C LEU A 406 -43.39 -25.37 -0.54
N ARG A 407 -42.42 -24.95 0.29
CA ARG A 407 -41.51 -23.84 0.00
C ARG A 407 -40.09 -24.31 -0.29
N ALA A 408 -39.91 -25.46 -0.94
CA ALA A 408 -38.62 -25.97 -1.40
C ALA A 408 -38.13 -25.27 -2.68
N ASN A 409 -38.19 -23.94 -2.68
CA ASN A 409 -37.62 -23.04 -3.68
C ASN A 409 -36.50 -22.15 -3.07
N VAL A 410 -36.04 -22.56 -1.90
CA VAL A 410 -34.92 -22.00 -1.12
C VAL A 410 -33.75 -22.99 -1.08
N HIS A 411 -32.60 -22.55 -0.54
CA HIS A 411 -31.39 -23.35 -0.37
C HIS A 411 -30.89 -23.95 -1.68
N MET A 412 -30.56 -23.07 -2.61
CA MET A 412 -30.13 -23.46 -3.95
C MET A 412 -28.60 -23.51 -4.06
N ALA A 413 -27.87 -22.90 -3.13
CA ALA A 413 -26.44 -22.63 -3.25
C ALA A 413 -26.12 -22.02 -4.63
N GLY A 414 -25.06 -22.49 -5.30
CA GLY A 414 -24.86 -22.23 -6.72
C GLY A 414 -23.42 -22.10 -7.18
N SER A 415 -22.48 -21.86 -6.26
CA SER A 415 -21.11 -21.51 -6.59
C SER A 415 -20.35 -22.64 -7.32
N LEU A 416 -19.49 -22.25 -8.25
CA LEU A 416 -18.65 -23.12 -9.08
C LEU A 416 -17.18 -22.73 -8.93
N THR A 417 -16.28 -23.72 -8.95
CA THR A 417 -14.83 -23.51 -9.00
C THR A 417 -14.14 -24.69 -9.69
N MET A 418 -12.88 -24.55 -10.07
CA MET A 418 -12.08 -25.61 -10.70
C MET A 418 -10.79 -25.84 -9.92
N ASP A 419 -10.30 -27.09 -9.92
CA ASP A 419 -8.93 -27.40 -9.48
C ASP A 419 -7.93 -27.35 -10.65
N ASP A 420 -6.64 -27.40 -10.33
CA ASP A 420 -5.53 -27.36 -11.30
C ASP A 420 -5.56 -28.51 -12.32
N ASP A 421 -6.19 -29.63 -11.96
CA ASP A 421 -6.36 -30.80 -12.82
C ASP A 421 -7.58 -30.65 -13.77
N GLY A 422 -8.26 -29.50 -13.76
CA GLY A 422 -9.41 -29.21 -14.60
C GLY A 422 -10.71 -29.87 -14.12
N ASN A 423 -10.78 -30.34 -12.88
CA ASN A 423 -12.03 -30.85 -12.32
C ASN A 423 -12.92 -29.70 -11.86
N LEU A 424 -14.16 -29.74 -12.32
CA LEU A 424 -15.20 -28.78 -11.99
C LEU A 424 -15.93 -29.20 -10.72
N TYR A 425 -15.96 -28.29 -9.74
CA TYR A 425 -16.72 -28.41 -8.52
C TYR A 425 -18.00 -27.58 -8.59
N ALA A 426 -19.11 -28.14 -8.12
CA ALA A 426 -20.39 -27.45 -8.05
C ALA A 426 -21.07 -27.65 -6.69
N ALA A 427 -21.41 -26.54 -6.04
CA ALA A 427 -22.12 -26.54 -4.77
C ALA A 427 -23.64 -26.49 -4.96
N THR A 428 -24.36 -27.38 -4.28
CA THR A 428 -25.82 -27.50 -4.40
C THR A 428 -26.45 -27.58 -3.01
N GLY A 429 -27.46 -26.75 -2.77
CA GLY A 429 -28.19 -26.79 -1.51
C GLY A 429 -29.19 -27.94 -1.44
N ASP A 430 -29.72 -28.18 -0.25
CA ASP A 430 -30.59 -29.32 0.08
C ASP A 430 -31.94 -29.28 -0.62
N ASN A 431 -32.33 -28.09 -1.11
CA ASN A 431 -33.58 -27.83 -1.78
C ASN A 431 -34.80 -28.37 -0.99
N THR A 432 -34.85 -28.05 0.29
CA THR A 432 -35.95 -28.42 1.19
C THR A 432 -36.67 -27.19 1.76
N ASP A 433 -37.87 -27.38 2.34
CA ASP A 433 -38.63 -26.36 3.06
C ASP A 433 -38.12 -26.27 4.51
N PRO A 434 -37.42 -25.18 4.90
CA PRO A 434 -36.91 -25.01 6.27
C PRO A 434 -37.98 -24.64 7.30
N PHE A 435 -39.14 -24.19 6.86
CA PHE A 435 -40.02 -23.38 7.70
C PHE A 435 -41.01 -24.22 8.51
N VAL A 436 -41.40 -25.39 8.01
CA VAL A 436 -42.33 -26.29 8.70
C VAL A 436 -41.71 -26.98 9.93
N GLN A 437 -40.39 -26.89 10.05
CA GLN A 437 -39.58 -27.60 11.06
C GLN A 437 -39.22 -26.73 12.27
N GLN A 438 -39.77 -25.51 12.32
CA GLN A 438 -39.56 -24.51 13.40
C GLN A 438 -38.09 -24.12 13.57
N GLY A 439 -37.32 -24.13 12.48
CA GLY A 439 -35.91 -23.74 12.46
C GLY A 439 -34.91 -24.84 12.87
N TYR A 440 -35.36 -26.06 13.20
CA TYR A 440 -34.48 -27.21 13.44
C TYR A 440 -34.32 -28.07 12.16
N SER A 441 -33.68 -29.23 12.31
CA SER A 441 -33.44 -30.19 11.23
C SER A 441 -34.72 -30.62 10.48
N PRO A 442 -34.72 -30.60 9.13
CA PRO A 442 -35.83 -31.05 8.29
C PRO A 442 -35.82 -32.56 8.06
N ILE A 443 -36.66 -33.27 8.82
CA ILE A 443 -36.81 -34.73 8.80
C ILE A 443 -38.30 -35.16 8.83
N ASP A 444 -39.20 -34.44 8.17
CA ASP A 444 -40.64 -34.76 8.20
C ASP A 444 -41.02 -35.85 7.20
N GLU A 445 -41.15 -37.07 7.70
CA GLU A 445 -41.44 -38.26 6.91
C GLU A 445 -42.94 -38.47 6.62
N ARG A 446 -43.81 -37.56 7.05
CA ARG A 446 -45.26 -37.71 6.82
C ARG A 446 -45.59 -37.74 5.32
N PRO A 447 -46.64 -38.48 4.91
CA PRO A 447 -47.07 -38.49 3.52
C PRO A 447 -47.32 -37.07 2.96
N GLY A 448 -46.71 -36.77 1.82
CA GLY A 448 -46.81 -35.45 1.16
C GLY A 448 -45.82 -34.39 1.67
N GLN A 449 -44.95 -34.73 2.63
CA GLN A 449 -43.96 -33.81 3.20
C GLN A 449 -42.52 -34.06 2.72
N ARG A 450 -42.31 -34.79 1.62
CA ARG A 450 -40.97 -35.13 1.11
C ARG A 450 -40.05 -33.91 0.90
N ALA A 451 -40.63 -32.76 0.57
CA ALA A 451 -39.89 -31.51 0.39
C ALA A 451 -39.45 -30.86 1.72
N ALA A 452 -39.88 -31.38 2.88
CA ALA A 452 -39.46 -30.99 4.23
C ALA A 452 -38.57 -32.06 4.91
N ASP A 453 -38.03 -32.98 4.12
CA ASP A 453 -37.22 -34.12 4.55
C ASP A 453 -35.86 -34.10 3.81
N ALA A 454 -34.84 -33.46 4.41
CA ALA A 454 -33.49 -33.42 3.83
C ALA A 454 -32.76 -34.77 3.91
N GLN A 455 -33.36 -35.77 4.55
CA GLN A 455 -32.89 -37.15 4.46
C GLN A 455 -33.03 -37.70 3.05
N ALA A 456 -34.01 -37.18 2.27
CA ALA A 456 -34.21 -37.52 0.87
C ALA A 456 -33.20 -36.84 -0.08
N THR A 457 -32.50 -35.80 0.39
CA THR A 457 -31.56 -34.99 -0.39
C THR A 457 -30.16 -35.02 0.22
N SER A 458 -29.82 -34.14 1.16
CA SER A 458 -28.47 -33.97 1.74
C SER A 458 -27.86 -35.27 2.24
N ALA A 459 -28.63 -36.08 2.97
CA ALA A 459 -28.17 -37.38 3.47
C ALA A 459 -28.42 -38.56 2.52
N ASN A 460 -29.11 -38.36 1.41
CA ASN A 460 -29.30 -39.39 0.39
C ASN A 460 -28.07 -39.45 -0.52
N THR A 461 -27.39 -40.59 -0.51
CA THR A 461 -26.19 -40.82 -1.33
C THR A 461 -26.50 -40.97 -2.82
N ASN A 462 -27.78 -41.14 -3.18
CA ASN A 462 -28.25 -41.27 -4.55
C ASN A 462 -28.92 -39.99 -5.10
N ASP A 463 -28.75 -38.86 -4.43
CA ASP A 463 -29.27 -37.55 -4.83
C ASP A 463 -28.13 -36.52 -4.87
N LEU A 464 -28.20 -35.58 -5.82
CA LEU A 464 -27.16 -34.57 -6.02
C LEU A 464 -27.41 -33.27 -5.26
N ARG A 465 -28.51 -33.12 -4.53
CA ARG A 465 -28.83 -31.93 -3.72
C ARG A 465 -28.23 -32.04 -2.32
N GLY A 466 -27.80 -30.92 -1.75
CA GLY A 466 -27.07 -30.85 -0.49
C GLY A 466 -25.67 -31.47 -0.59
N LYS A 467 -25.00 -31.26 -1.73
CA LYS A 467 -23.72 -31.87 -2.10
C LYS A 467 -22.73 -30.84 -2.66
N ILE A 468 -21.45 -31.20 -2.56
CA ILE A 468 -20.43 -30.77 -3.50
C ILE A 468 -20.25 -31.87 -4.54
N ILE A 469 -20.47 -31.51 -5.80
CA ILE A 469 -20.28 -32.36 -6.98
C ILE A 469 -18.87 -32.10 -7.52
N ARG A 470 -18.14 -33.14 -7.94
CA ARG A 470 -16.87 -33.02 -8.65
C ARG A 470 -16.89 -33.91 -9.89
N ILE A 471 -16.69 -33.30 -11.06
CA ILE A 471 -16.60 -33.96 -12.36
C ILE A 471 -15.43 -33.40 -13.15
N HIS A 472 -14.94 -34.12 -14.16
CA HIS A 472 -13.97 -33.59 -15.11
C HIS A 472 -14.68 -33.35 -16.46
N PRO A 473 -14.91 -32.10 -16.88
CA PRO A 473 -15.51 -31.81 -18.18
C PRO A 473 -14.61 -32.29 -19.34
N GLU A 474 -15.21 -32.83 -20.39
CA GLU A 474 -14.49 -33.28 -21.58
C GLU A 474 -14.77 -32.33 -22.77
N ASP A 475 -13.83 -32.26 -23.73
CA ASP A 475 -13.93 -31.41 -24.92
C ASP A 475 -15.24 -31.56 -25.69
N ASP A 476 -15.73 -32.80 -25.81
CA ASP A 476 -16.93 -33.14 -26.58
C ASP A 476 -18.24 -32.69 -25.90
N GLY A 477 -18.14 -32.20 -24.66
CA GLY A 477 -19.26 -31.77 -23.83
C GLY A 477 -19.87 -32.88 -22.98
N THR A 478 -19.17 -34.02 -22.84
CA THR A 478 -19.43 -35.01 -21.79
C THR A 478 -18.59 -34.71 -20.54
N TYR A 479 -18.60 -35.60 -19.55
CA TYR A 479 -17.73 -35.52 -18.39
C TYR A 479 -17.30 -36.92 -17.95
N THR A 480 -16.17 -36.99 -17.26
CA THR A 480 -15.74 -38.17 -16.49
C THR A 480 -15.80 -37.89 -14.99
N VAL A 481 -15.81 -38.96 -14.18
CA VAL A 481 -15.81 -38.84 -12.72
C VAL A 481 -14.37 -39.04 -12.21
N PRO A 482 -13.78 -38.05 -11.52
CA PRO A 482 -12.44 -38.18 -10.96
C PRO A 482 -12.35 -39.26 -9.88
N ASP A 483 -11.18 -39.90 -9.79
CA ASP A 483 -10.85 -40.75 -8.64
C ASP A 483 -10.82 -39.90 -7.35
N GLY A 484 -11.13 -40.55 -6.22
CA GLY A 484 -11.13 -39.89 -4.91
C GLY A 484 -12.44 -39.20 -4.51
N ASN A 485 -13.47 -39.23 -5.38
CA ASN A 485 -14.84 -38.91 -4.97
C ASN A 485 -15.35 -39.87 -3.88
N LEU A 486 -16.35 -39.43 -3.11
CA LEU A 486 -16.83 -40.13 -1.92
C LEU A 486 -17.39 -41.52 -2.24
N PHE A 487 -17.95 -41.68 -3.44
CA PHE A 487 -18.55 -42.92 -3.90
C PHE A 487 -18.07 -43.31 -5.29
N THR A 488 -18.04 -44.60 -5.53
CA THR A 488 -17.69 -45.22 -6.82
C THR A 488 -18.91 -45.49 -7.70
N GLY A 489 -20.12 -45.42 -7.13
CA GLY A 489 -21.37 -45.82 -7.81
C GLY A 489 -21.66 -47.33 -7.71
N ALA A 490 -20.71 -48.12 -7.18
CA ALA A 490 -20.78 -49.58 -7.07
C ALA A 490 -21.13 -50.07 -5.66
N GLU A 491 -21.24 -49.16 -4.69
CA GLU A 491 -21.59 -49.49 -3.31
C GLU A 491 -22.92 -50.24 -3.24
N ASP A 492 -23.00 -51.23 -2.34
CA ASP A 492 -24.18 -52.08 -2.11
C ASP A 492 -24.75 -52.75 -3.39
N GLY A 493 -23.88 -53.11 -4.33
CA GLY A 493 -24.26 -53.74 -5.59
C GLY A 493 -24.64 -52.76 -6.71
N GLY A 494 -24.48 -51.45 -6.47
CA GLY A 494 -24.63 -50.39 -7.45
C GLY A 494 -26.02 -49.74 -7.49
N GLY A 495 -26.08 -48.50 -7.99
CA GLY A 495 -27.32 -47.72 -8.13
C GLY A 495 -27.85 -47.12 -6.81
N LYS A 496 -27.04 -47.18 -5.75
CA LYS A 496 -27.32 -46.59 -4.43
C LYS A 496 -26.54 -45.31 -4.13
N THR A 497 -25.61 -44.96 -5.00
CA THR A 497 -24.70 -43.83 -4.82
C THR A 497 -24.53 -43.11 -6.15
N ARG A 498 -24.33 -41.80 -6.08
CA ARG A 498 -23.91 -40.98 -7.22
C ARG A 498 -22.38 -40.81 -7.17
N PRO A 499 -21.64 -41.34 -8.17
CA PRO A 499 -20.18 -41.24 -8.16
C PRO A 499 -19.68 -39.80 -8.31
N GLU A 500 -20.53 -38.87 -8.77
CA GLU A 500 -20.20 -37.45 -8.90
C GLU A 500 -20.07 -36.72 -7.55
N ILE A 501 -20.48 -37.34 -6.43
CA ILE A 501 -20.43 -36.73 -5.10
C ILE A 501 -19.00 -36.74 -4.56
N TYR A 502 -18.41 -35.56 -4.39
CA TYR A 502 -17.15 -35.40 -3.67
C TYR A 502 -17.38 -35.21 -2.16
N ALA A 503 -18.36 -34.39 -1.79
CA ALA A 503 -18.74 -34.21 -0.39
C ALA A 503 -20.27 -34.13 -0.25
N MET A 504 -20.79 -34.63 0.86
CA MET A 504 -22.22 -34.70 1.14
C MET A 504 -22.59 -34.16 2.51
N GLY A 505 -23.89 -34.04 2.78
CA GLY A 505 -24.38 -33.65 4.10
C GLY A 505 -24.26 -32.15 4.36
N PHE A 506 -24.54 -31.33 3.34
CA PHE A 506 -24.63 -29.88 3.48
C PHE A 506 -26.07 -29.39 3.43
N ARG A 507 -26.36 -28.26 4.04
CA ARG A 507 -27.68 -27.61 3.97
C ARG A 507 -27.76 -26.66 2.77
N ASN A 508 -26.87 -25.69 2.70
CA ASN A 508 -26.80 -24.68 1.65
C ASN A 508 -25.35 -24.16 1.55
N PRO A 509 -24.44 -24.96 0.95
CA PRO A 509 -23.03 -24.63 0.77
C PRO A 509 -22.90 -23.50 -0.26
N PHE A 510 -23.04 -22.25 0.19
CA PHE A 510 -23.45 -21.14 -0.65
C PHE A 510 -22.34 -20.62 -1.57
N ARG A 511 -21.13 -20.50 -1.01
CA ARG A 511 -19.91 -20.14 -1.75
C ARG A 511 -18.85 -21.20 -1.58
N ILE A 512 -18.13 -21.48 -2.66
CA ILE A 512 -16.96 -22.35 -2.66
C ILE A 512 -15.79 -21.66 -3.36
N ALA A 513 -14.59 -22.01 -2.94
CA ALA A 513 -13.34 -21.64 -3.60
C ALA A 513 -12.38 -22.82 -3.51
N TYR A 514 -11.38 -22.86 -4.41
CA TYR A 514 -10.33 -23.86 -4.37
C TYR A 514 -9.01 -23.21 -3.95
N ASP A 515 -8.27 -23.90 -3.09
CA ASP A 515 -6.93 -23.54 -2.62
C ASP A 515 -5.94 -24.47 -3.33
N GLU A 516 -5.30 -23.96 -4.39
CA GLU A 516 -4.41 -24.75 -5.26
C GLU A 516 -3.20 -25.25 -4.47
N ALA A 517 -2.53 -24.33 -3.78
CA ALA A 517 -1.34 -24.62 -2.98
C ALA A 517 -1.58 -25.72 -1.92
N ALA A 518 -2.78 -25.79 -1.35
CA ALA A 518 -3.09 -26.70 -0.26
C ALA A 518 -3.98 -27.90 -0.66
N ASP A 519 -4.32 -28.04 -1.94
CA ASP A 519 -5.20 -29.09 -2.49
C ASP A 519 -6.48 -29.23 -1.63
N ALA A 520 -7.19 -28.11 -1.46
CA ALA A 520 -8.33 -28.04 -0.56
C ALA A 520 -9.49 -27.25 -1.15
N LEU A 521 -10.69 -27.82 -1.06
CA LEU A 521 -11.93 -27.09 -1.36
C LEU A 521 -12.42 -26.37 -0.11
N LEU A 522 -12.68 -25.08 -0.25
CA LEU A 522 -13.16 -24.19 0.80
C LEU A 522 -14.66 -23.97 0.61
N VAL A 523 -15.46 -24.19 1.66
CA VAL A 523 -16.93 -24.21 1.55
C VAL A 523 -17.58 -23.47 2.71
N ALA A 524 -18.42 -22.48 2.41
CA ALA A 524 -19.25 -21.82 3.41
C ALA A 524 -20.67 -22.39 3.41
N ASP A 525 -21.11 -23.02 4.50
CA ASP A 525 -22.44 -23.63 4.62
C ASP A 525 -23.36 -22.84 5.57
N TYR A 526 -24.54 -22.48 5.06
CA TYR A 526 -25.60 -21.85 5.84
C TYR A 526 -26.40 -22.90 6.61
N GLY A 527 -26.32 -22.86 7.94
CA GLY A 527 -27.17 -23.69 8.77
C GLY A 527 -28.57 -23.13 9.08
N PRO A 528 -29.29 -23.76 10.01
CA PRO A 528 -30.73 -23.55 10.20
C PRO A 528 -31.07 -22.38 11.14
N ASP A 529 -32.34 -21.99 11.19
CA ASP A 529 -32.78 -20.72 11.80
C ASP A 529 -33.14 -20.79 13.30
N ALA A 530 -33.05 -21.96 13.94
CA ALA A 530 -33.39 -22.12 15.36
C ALA A 530 -32.54 -21.18 16.22
N THR A 531 -33.19 -20.30 16.99
CA THR A 531 -32.47 -19.27 17.79
C THR A 531 -32.10 -19.73 19.20
N VAL A 532 -32.60 -20.90 19.63
CA VAL A 532 -32.34 -21.48 20.95
C VAL A 532 -32.09 -22.98 20.82
N THR A 533 -31.24 -23.53 21.68
CA THR A 533 -31.06 -24.97 21.79
C THR A 533 -32.27 -25.58 22.50
N ASN A 534 -32.77 -26.70 21.99
CA ASN A 534 -33.89 -27.43 22.56
C ASN A 534 -33.50 -28.90 22.74
N PRO A 535 -33.46 -29.43 23.98
CA PRO A 535 -33.08 -30.82 24.24
C PRO A 535 -33.99 -31.87 23.57
N GLN A 536 -35.20 -31.49 23.14
CA GLN A 536 -36.13 -32.37 22.43
C GLN A 536 -35.99 -32.30 20.90
N ARG A 537 -35.19 -31.37 20.35
CA ARG A 537 -35.07 -31.15 18.90
C ARG A 537 -33.62 -31.11 18.42
N GLY A 538 -32.72 -30.44 19.14
CA GLY A 538 -31.30 -30.30 18.78
C GLY A 538 -30.74 -28.91 19.09
N PRO A 539 -29.53 -28.60 18.60
CA PRO A 539 -28.86 -27.33 18.82
C PRO A 539 -29.59 -26.16 18.14
N ALA A 540 -29.36 -24.95 18.66
CA ALA A 540 -29.61 -23.72 17.91
C ALA A 540 -28.76 -23.72 16.63
N GLY A 541 -29.19 -22.96 15.62
CA GLY A 541 -28.48 -22.84 14.34
C GLY A 541 -27.01 -22.44 14.48
N MET A 542 -26.18 -23.01 13.62
CA MET A 542 -24.78 -22.67 13.43
C MET A 542 -24.51 -22.57 11.93
N VAL A 543 -23.53 -21.79 11.53
CA VAL A 543 -23.02 -21.76 10.16
C VAL A 543 -21.57 -22.21 10.16
N GLU A 544 -21.07 -22.63 9.01
CA GLU A 544 -19.79 -23.34 8.92
C GLU A 544 -18.91 -22.79 7.81
N GLN A 545 -17.60 -22.75 8.07
CA GLN A 545 -16.54 -22.62 7.07
C GLN A 545 -15.75 -23.94 7.08
N ASN A 546 -15.86 -24.70 6.01
CA ASN A 546 -15.29 -26.02 5.83
C ASN A 546 -14.05 -25.94 4.94
N ARG A 547 -12.97 -26.63 5.36
CA ARG A 547 -11.77 -26.85 4.54
C ARG A 547 -11.66 -28.34 4.23
N ILE A 548 -11.92 -28.71 2.98
CA ILE A 548 -12.12 -30.08 2.51
C ILE A 548 -10.89 -30.54 1.72
N THR A 549 -9.97 -31.21 2.40
CA THR A 549 -8.77 -31.84 1.79
C THR A 549 -9.01 -33.28 1.34
N ARG A 550 -10.21 -33.82 1.58
CA ARG A 550 -10.63 -35.16 1.15
C ARG A 550 -12.15 -35.27 1.15
N ALA A 551 -12.67 -36.14 0.28
CA ALA A 551 -14.08 -36.46 0.22
C ALA A 551 -14.66 -36.88 1.58
N GLY A 552 -15.91 -36.49 1.87
CA GLY A 552 -16.49 -36.65 3.20
C GLY A 552 -17.99 -36.38 3.34
N ASN A 553 -18.54 -36.77 4.50
CA ASN A 553 -19.89 -36.41 4.94
C ASN A 553 -19.78 -35.31 6.01
N TYR A 554 -20.53 -34.22 5.87
CA TYR A 554 -20.54 -33.04 6.73
C TYR A 554 -21.79 -32.97 7.63
N GLY A 555 -22.57 -34.04 7.66
CA GLY A 555 -23.46 -34.35 8.79
C GLY A 555 -24.91 -33.91 8.62
N TRP A 556 -25.22 -32.89 7.82
CA TRP A 556 -26.61 -32.44 7.63
C TRP A 556 -27.47 -33.54 6.96
N PRO A 557 -28.69 -33.83 7.46
CA PRO A 557 -29.45 -33.09 8.48
C PRO A 557 -29.35 -33.66 9.91
N TYR A 558 -28.46 -34.62 10.15
CA TYR A 558 -28.36 -35.32 11.43
C TYR A 558 -27.47 -34.58 12.45
N CYS A 559 -26.43 -33.91 11.97
CA CYS A 559 -25.42 -33.25 12.79
C CYS A 559 -25.04 -31.88 12.21
N ILE A 560 -24.50 -31.01 13.05
CA ILE A 560 -24.03 -29.67 12.66
C ILE A 560 -22.85 -29.21 13.53
N GLY A 561 -22.07 -28.27 13.02
CA GLY A 561 -20.93 -27.65 13.69
C GLY A 561 -19.90 -28.71 14.07
N PRO A 562 -19.39 -28.73 15.31
CA PRO A 562 -18.41 -29.71 15.76
C PRO A 562 -19.05 -31.09 16.04
N ASN A 563 -19.84 -31.60 15.10
CA ASN A 563 -20.62 -32.84 15.18
C ASN A 563 -21.62 -32.89 16.35
N ILE A 564 -22.35 -31.80 16.56
CA ILE A 564 -23.46 -31.78 17.54
C ILE A 564 -24.70 -32.42 16.90
N PRO A 565 -25.29 -33.47 17.49
CA PRO A 565 -26.42 -34.17 16.90
C PRO A 565 -27.76 -33.44 17.11
N TYR A 566 -28.64 -33.53 16.12
CA TYR A 566 -30.07 -33.32 16.28
C TYR A 566 -30.74 -34.54 16.93
N VAL A 567 -32.00 -34.37 17.32
CA VAL A 567 -32.83 -35.44 17.88
C VAL A 567 -33.80 -35.94 16.82
N ASP A 568 -33.91 -37.25 16.69
CA ASP A 568 -34.89 -37.90 15.82
C ASP A 568 -36.29 -37.55 16.32
N TYR A 569 -37.01 -36.71 15.57
CA TYR A 569 -38.29 -36.14 16.00
C TYR A 569 -39.40 -36.58 15.05
N ASP A 570 -40.36 -37.32 15.58
CA ASP A 570 -41.51 -37.78 14.83
C ASP A 570 -42.54 -36.66 14.71
N PHE A 571 -42.68 -36.11 13.50
CA PHE A 571 -43.63 -35.05 13.18
C PHE A 571 -45.10 -35.50 13.14
N ALA A 572 -45.37 -36.80 13.06
CA ALA A 572 -46.73 -37.35 13.13
C ALA A 572 -47.23 -37.45 14.56
N THR A 573 -46.38 -37.88 15.49
CA THR A 573 -46.74 -38.06 16.91
C THR A 573 -46.34 -36.88 17.81
N GLY A 574 -45.40 -36.06 17.35
CA GLY A 574 -44.81 -34.97 18.13
C GLY A 574 -43.84 -35.44 19.22
N GLN A 575 -43.33 -36.67 19.12
CA GLN A 575 -42.43 -37.27 20.10
C GLN A 575 -40.98 -37.22 19.63
N SER A 576 -40.07 -37.00 20.58
CA SER A 576 -38.62 -37.05 20.36
C SER A 576 -38.08 -38.43 20.73
N GLY A 577 -37.31 -39.03 19.84
CA GLY A 577 -36.53 -40.25 20.03
C GLY A 577 -35.13 -39.98 20.56
N GLU A 578 -34.16 -40.77 20.09
CA GLU A 578 -32.75 -40.64 20.46
C GLU A 578 -32.03 -39.55 19.64
N ALA A 579 -30.91 -39.04 20.16
CA ALA A 579 -30.02 -38.19 19.38
C ALA A 579 -29.34 -39.01 18.27
N PHE A 580 -29.16 -38.41 17.10
CA PHE A 580 -28.47 -39.08 15.99
C PHE A 580 -26.99 -39.40 16.33
N ASN A 581 -26.47 -40.48 15.75
CA ASN A 581 -25.07 -40.86 15.91
C ASN A 581 -24.21 -40.26 14.79
N CYS A 582 -23.55 -39.12 15.05
CA CYS A 582 -22.69 -38.46 14.05
C CYS A 582 -21.52 -39.33 13.56
N ALA A 583 -21.07 -40.30 14.34
CA ALA A 583 -19.97 -41.20 13.95
C ALA A 583 -20.43 -42.34 13.03
N ALA A 584 -21.73 -42.62 12.96
CA ALA A 584 -22.32 -43.60 12.06
C ALA A 584 -23.80 -43.25 11.79
N PRO A 585 -24.07 -42.19 11.00
CA PRO A 585 -25.43 -41.77 10.76
C PRO A 585 -26.21 -42.83 9.96
N VAL A 586 -27.49 -42.98 10.28
CA VAL A 586 -28.39 -43.93 9.62
C VAL A 586 -29.50 -43.12 8.96
N ASN A 587 -29.66 -43.32 7.65
CA ASN A 587 -30.73 -42.73 6.86
C ASN A 587 -31.79 -43.77 6.56
N ASP A 588 -32.82 -43.78 7.40
CA ASP A 588 -33.97 -44.68 7.30
C ASP A 588 -35.28 -44.03 6.90
N SER A 589 -35.18 -42.79 6.42
CA SER A 589 -36.30 -42.11 5.79
C SER A 589 -36.95 -42.99 4.71
N PRO A 590 -38.30 -42.99 4.63
CA PRO A 590 -39.02 -43.67 3.55
C PRO A 590 -38.74 -43.07 2.17
N HIS A 591 -38.11 -41.89 2.10
CA HIS A 591 -37.72 -41.21 0.88
C HIS A 591 -36.26 -41.46 0.47
N ASN A 592 -35.47 -42.18 1.28
CA ASN A 592 -34.09 -42.51 0.95
C ASN A 592 -34.03 -43.57 -0.16
N THR A 593 -33.38 -43.23 -1.27
CA THR A 593 -33.13 -44.15 -2.38
C THR A 593 -31.70 -44.70 -2.39
N GLY A 594 -30.81 -44.14 -1.58
CA GLY A 594 -29.40 -44.47 -1.50
C GLY A 594 -29.05 -45.49 -0.42
N LEU A 595 -27.85 -45.35 0.13
CA LEU A 595 -27.33 -46.15 1.24
C LEU A 595 -28.06 -45.80 2.53
N ARG A 596 -28.32 -46.83 3.35
CA ARG A 596 -28.88 -46.65 4.70
C ARG A 596 -27.82 -46.22 5.71
N ASN A 597 -26.64 -46.83 5.68
CA ASN A 597 -25.55 -46.50 6.61
C ASN A 597 -24.62 -45.50 5.93
N LEU A 598 -24.43 -44.34 6.56
CA LEU A 598 -23.66 -43.24 5.98
C LEU A 598 -22.24 -43.18 6.56
N PRO A 599 -21.28 -42.57 5.83
CA PRO A 599 -19.98 -42.23 6.40
C PRO A 599 -20.12 -41.32 7.64
N ALA A 600 -19.15 -41.39 8.55
CA ALA A 600 -19.09 -40.51 9.71
C ALA A 600 -19.06 -39.03 9.30
N ALA A 601 -19.75 -38.19 10.08
CA ALA A 601 -19.72 -36.75 9.91
C ALA A 601 -18.34 -36.17 10.27
N GLN A 602 -17.86 -35.22 9.46
CA GLN A 602 -16.61 -34.50 9.65
C GLN A 602 -16.89 -33.11 10.25
N THR A 603 -15.96 -32.61 11.05
CA THR A 603 -16.07 -31.29 11.68
C THR A 603 -15.60 -30.19 10.74
N PRO A 604 -16.25 -29.01 10.73
CA PRO A 604 -15.79 -27.83 10.01
C PRO A 604 -14.55 -27.22 10.67
N LEU A 605 -13.83 -26.37 9.92
CA LEU A 605 -12.68 -25.64 10.45
C LEU A 605 -13.14 -24.51 11.39
N ILE A 606 -14.17 -23.78 10.99
CA ILE A 606 -14.77 -22.69 11.77
C ILE A 606 -16.29 -22.89 11.80
N TRP A 607 -16.91 -22.66 12.96
CA TRP A 607 -18.36 -22.71 13.14
C TRP A 607 -18.82 -21.66 14.14
N TYR A 608 -19.94 -21.00 13.87
CA TYR A 608 -20.45 -19.95 14.76
C TYR A 608 -21.95 -19.74 14.58
N GLY A 609 -22.58 -19.07 15.55
CA GLY A 609 -23.98 -18.70 15.49
C GLY A 609 -24.20 -17.19 15.47
N ASN A 610 -25.45 -16.79 15.35
CA ASN A 610 -25.85 -15.40 15.50
C ASN A 610 -25.72 -14.95 16.96
N ALA A 611 -25.82 -13.64 17.17
CA ALA A 611 -25.55 -13.05 18.48
C ALA A 611 -26.44 -13.59 19.62
N ARG A 612 -27.63 -14.10 19.29
CA ARG A 612 -28.60 -14.67 20.24
C ARG A 612 -28.32 -16.15 20.55
N GLN A 613 -27.69 -16.87 19.61
CA GLN A 613 -27.37 -18.29 19.72
C GLN A 613 -26.10 -18.52 20.56
N GLY A 614 -25.14 -17.58 20.51
CA GLY A 614 -23.95 -17.58 21.37
C GLY A 614 -22.85 -18.58 21.00
N TRP A 615 -23.05 -19.41 19.97
CA TRP A 615 -22.09 -20.41 19.51
C TRP A 615 -20.82 -19.82 18.89
N GLY A 616 -19.67 -20.44 19.18
CA GLY A 616 -18.38 -20.15 18.55
C GLY A 616 -17.67 -18.90 19.07
N ARG A 617 -18.25 -18.15 20.03
CA ARG A 617 -17.69 -16.89 20.52
C ARG A 617 -16.40 -17.06 21.33
N ASP A 618 -16.27 -18.16 22.05
CA ASP A 618 -15.08 -18.43 22.87
C ASP A 618 -13.97 -19.08 22.01
N GLU A 619 -14.36 -19.86 21.00
CA GLU A 619 -13.46 -20.53 20.07
C GLU A 619 -12.93 -19.61 18.96
N PHE A 620 -13.77 -18.69 18.48
CA PHE A 620 -13.50 -17.76 17.37
C PHE A 620 -13.89 -16.33 17.76
N PRO A 621 -13.27 -15.73 18.78
CA PRO A 621 -13.66 -14.42 19.30
C PRO A 621 -13.54 -13.28 18.27
N GLU A 622 -12.77 -13.46 17.20
CA GLU A 622 -12.66 -12.56 16.06
C GLU A 622 -13.94 -12.51 15.22
N ILE A 623 -14.79 -13.53 15.31
CA ILE A 623 -16.11 -13.61 14.68
C ILE A 623 -17.17 -13.41 15.77
N PRO A 624 -17.64 -12.17 16.01
CA PRO A 624 -18.50 -11.87 17.15
C PRO A 624 -19.89 -12.52 17.04
N ALA A 625 -20.39 -12.69 15.82
CA ALA A 625 -21.63 -13.35 15.44
C ALA A 625 -21.79 -13.35 13.91
N GLY A 626 -22.64 -14.23 13.39
CA GLY A 626 -23.12 -14.16 12.02
C GLY A 626 -24.14 -15.25 11.71
N GLY A 627 -24.53 -15.39 10.45
CA GLY A 627 -25.51 -16.40 10.03
C GLY A 627 -25.56 -16.63 8.53
N ALA A 628 -24.61 -16.05 7.79
CA ALA A 628 -24.59 -16.00 6.36
C ALA A 628 -23.13 -15.98 5.88
N PRO A 629 -22.38 -17.08 6.11
CA PRO A 629 -20.96 -17.16 5.78
C PRO A 629 -20.76 -17.21 4.28
N MET A 630 -19.64 -16.66 3.82
CA MET A 630 -19.16 -16.78 2.45
C MET A 630 -17.72 -17.24 2.47
N ALA A 631 -17.39 -18.20 1.62
CA ALA A 631 -16.02 -18.54 1.27
C ALA A 631 -15.62 -17.66 0.08
N GLY A 632 -14.44 -17.05 0.13
CA GLY A 632 -13.83 -16.38 -1.03
C GLY A 632 -12.50 -17.03 -1.37
N ALA A 633 -11.80 -16.42 -2.33
CA ALA A 633 -10.52 -16.91 -2.83
C ALA A 633 -9.39 -16.93 -1.77
N VAL A 634 -8.38 -17.76 -2.03
CA VAL A 634 -7.06 -17.70 -1.38
C VAL A 634 -6.16 -16.80 -2.22
N TYR A 635 -5.37 -15.95 -1.58
CA TYR A 635 -4.40 -15.15 -2.33
C TYR A 635 -3.11 -15.94 -2.54
N GLU A 636 -2.67 -16.04 -3.79
CA GLU A 636 -1.37 -16.60 -4.14
C GLU A 636 -0.45 -15.49 -4.67
N TYR A 637 0.68 -15.31 -3.99
CA TYR A 637 1.62 -14.26 -4.35
C TYR A 637 2.51 -14.67 -5.51
N ASP A 638 2.34 -13.99 -6.66
CA ASP A 638 3.29 -14.09 -7.77
C ASP A 638 4.38 -13.02 -7.65
N ALA A 639 5.60 -13.44 -7.29
CA ALA A 639 6.79 -12.58 -7.24
C ALA A 639 7.19 -12.02 -8.61
N THR A 640 6.80 -12.67 -9.70
CA THR A 640 7.14 -12.31 -11.09
C THR A 640 6.13 -11.36 -11.74
N LEU A 641 4.92 -11.26 -11.18
CA LEU A 641 3.88 -10.35 -11.64
C LEU A 641 4.29 -8.89 -11.44
N ASP A 642 4.47 -8.15 -12.53
CA ASP A 642 4.70 -6.70 -12.51
C ASP A 642 3.35 -5.95 -12.47
N SER A 643 2.80 -5.82 -11.27
CA SER A 643 1.54 -5.12 -11.02
C SER A 643 1.70 -4.10 -9.90
N ALA A 644 1.20 -2.89 -10.14
CA ALA A 644 1.20 -1.80 -9.16
C ALA A 644 0.04 -1.92 -8.14
N THR A 645 -0.88 -2.85 -8.33
CA THR A 645 -2.08 -3.02 -7.48
C THR A 645 -2.12 -4.37 -6.76
N LYS A 646 -1.19 -5.28 -7.07
CA LYS A 646 -1.15 -6.62 -6.46
C LYS A 646 -0.94 -6.54 -4.96
N PHE A 647 -1.57 -7.46 -4.24
CA PHE A 647 -1.40 -7.56 -2.80
C PHE A 647 0.05 -7.96 -2.44
N PRO A 648 0.53 -7.57 -1.25
CA PRO A 648 1.86 -7.94 -0.79
C PRO A 648 1.92 -9.42 -0.39
N GLU A 649 3.13 -10.00 -0.43
CA GLU A 649 3.43 -11.41 -0.07
C GLU A 649 2.93 -11.80 1.33
N TYR A 650 2.68 -10.84 2.23
CA TYR A 650 2.01 -11.08 3.51
C TYR A 650 0.70 -11.87 3.36
N TYR A 651 -0.07 -11.65 2.30
CA TYR A 651 -1.35 -12.32 2.09
C TYR A 651 -1.22 -13.71 1.46
N ASP A 652 -0.01 -14.14 1.07
CA ASP A 652 0.21 -15.43 0.42
C ASP A 652 -0.36 -16.59 1.26
N GLY A 653 -1.17 -17.44 0.64
CA GLY A 653 -1.88 -18.56 1.26
C GLY A 653 -3.00 -18.17 2.24
N LYS A 654 -3.38 -16.89 2.36
CA LYS A 654 -4.48 -16.47 3.24
C LYS A 654 -5.83 -16.62 2.53
N TRP A 655 -6.74 -17.33 3.20
CA TRP A 655 -8.11 -17.51 2.73
C TRP A 655 -8.99 -16.32 3.12
N PHE A 656 -9.62 -15.68 2.14
CA PHE A 656 -10.56 -14.59 2.40
C PHE A 656 -11.97 -15.15 2.65
N ILE A 657 -12.54 -14.81 3.79
CA ILE A 657 -13.93 -15.13 4.15
C ILE A 657 -14.71 -13.84 4.37
N SER A 658 -16.03 -13.91 4.19
CA SER A 658 -16.91 -12.79 4.51
C SER A 658 -18.22 -13.23 5.14
N GLU A 659 -18.93 -12.27 5.71
CA GLU A 659 -20.22 -12.50 6.33
C GLU A 659 -21.24 -11.48 5.80
N TYR A 660 -22.22 -11.98 5.06
CA TYR A 660 -23.21 -11.15 4.36
C TYR A 660 -23.98 -10.24 5.32
N GLY A 661 -24.43 -10.77 6.46
CA GLY A 661 -25.19 -10.00 7.46
C GLY A 661 -24.32 -9.21 8.44
N GLY A 662 -23.02 -9.49 8.46
CA GLY A 662 -22.02 -8.88 9.34
C GLY A 662 -21.25 -7.74 8.68
N ASN A 663 -21.33 -7.64 7.35
CA ASN A 663 -20.79 -6.55 6.54
C ASN A 663 -19.25 -6.45 6.58
N TRP A 664 -18.55 -7.57 6.72
CA TRP A 664 -17.08 -7.61 6.84
C TRP A 664 -16.44 -8.68 5.96
N TYR A 665 -15.17 -8.44 5.62
CA TYR A 665 -14.22 -9.44 5.14
C TYR A 665 -13.17 -9.70 6.23
N LYS A 666 -12.70 -10.95 6.29
CA LYS A 666 -11.61 -11.40 7.16
C LYS A 666 -10.70 -12.34 6.38
N THR A 667 -9.48 -12.50 6.88
CA THR A 667 -8.54 -13.52 6.39
C THR A 667 -8.40 -14.64 7.40
N VAL A 668 -8.24 -15.87 6.92
CA VAL A 668 -7.99 -17.07 7.71
C VAL A 668 -6.63 -17.61 7.32
N SER A 669 -5.81 -17.95 8.30
CA SER A 669 -4.55 -18.67 8.11
C SER A 669 -4.62 -20.01 8.82
N VAL A 670 -3.99 -21.03 8.24
CA VAL A 670 -3.89 -22.38 8.81
C VAL A 670 -2.45 -22.73 9.14
N LEU A 671 -2.26 -23.63 10.09
CA LEU A 671 -0.94 -24.17 10.41
C LEU A 671 -0.45 -25.07 9.27
N GLU A 672 0.78 -24.84 8.83
CA GLU A 672 1.45 -25.66 7.81
C GLU A 672 2.15 -26.87 8.45
N ARG A 673 2.47 -26.78 9.74
CA ARG A 673 3.23 -27.78 10.49
C ARG A 673 2.69 -27.96 11.88
N ASP A 674 2.86 -29.17 12.42
CA ASP A 674 2.54 -29.47 13.80
C ASP A 674 3.29 -28.54 14.77
N ALA A 675 2.57 -28.04 15.76
CA ALA A 675 3.08 -27.21 16.85
C ALA A 675 2.88 -27.95 18.19
N PRO A 676 3.81 -28.85 18.55
CA PRO A 676 3.75 -29.56 19.82
C PRO A 676 3.97 -28.60 20.99
N SER A 677 3.25 -28.82 22.07
CA SER A 677 3.33 -28.00 23.28
C SER A 677 3.23 -28.84 24.54
N ALA A 678 3.95 -28.42 25.58
CA ALA A 678 3.76 -28.92 26.94
C ALA A 678 2.89 -27.98 27.79
N ALA A 679 2.71 -26.73 27.37
CA ALA A 679 2.00 -25.68 28.10
C ALA A 679 0.58 -25.44 27.59
N PHE A 680 0.33 -25.72 26.31
CA PHE A 680 -0.94 -25.49 25.62
C PHE A 680 -1.41 -26.78 24.91
N PRO A 681 -2.68 -26.85 24.48
CA PRO A 681 -3.11 -27.92 23.59
C PRO A 681 -2.24 -27.97 22.33
N PRO A 682 -1.68 -29.15 21.96
CA PRO A 682 -0.87 -29.28 20.76
C PRO A 682 -1.74 -29.01 19.53
N ALA A 683 -1.19 -28.26 18.58
CA ALA A 683 -1.86 -27.99 17.31
C ALA A 683 -1.18 -28.77 16.18
N ARG A 684 -1.93 -29.13 15.15
CA ARG A 684 -1.51 -29.94 14.00
C ARG A 684 -1.54 -29.12 12.72
N ALA A 685 -0.78 -29.57 11.72
CA ALA A 685 -0.93 -29.04 10.37
C ALA A 685 -2.40 -29.14 9.91
N GLY A 686 -2.93 -28.05 9.35
CA GLY A 686 -4.33 -27.88 8.96
C GLY A 686 -5.23 -27.25 10.03
N ASP A 687 -4.79 -27.15 11.30
CA ASP A 687 -5.55 -26.45 12.33
C ASP A 687 -5.55 -24.93 12.07
N LEU A 688 -6.55 -24.23 12.61
CA LEU A 688 -6.64 -22.77 12.54
C LEU A 688 -5.43 -22.11 13.24
N LEU A 689 -4.72 -21.26 12.50
CA LEU A 689 -3.67 -20.39 13.03
C LEU A 689 -4.26 -19.08 13.53
N SER A 690 -4.93 -18.33 12.66
CA SER A 690 -5.47 -17.01 12.98
C SER A 690 -6.67 -16.63 12.10
N ILE A 691 -7.49 -15.71 12.60
CA ILE A 691 -8.53 -15.01 11.85
C ILE A 691 -8.24 -13.52 12.01
N ASN A 692 -8.09 -12.76 10.94
CA ASN A 692 -7.71 -11.34 11.03
C ASN A 692 -8.63 -10.45 10.20
N SER A 693 -8.93 -9.24 10.69
CA SER A 693 -9.77 -8.29 9.98
C SER A 693 -9.12 -7.77 8.71
N PHE A 694 -9.91 -7.69 7.63
CA PHE A 694 -9.48 -7.13 6.36
C PHE A 694 -10.31 -5.88 6.04
N VAL A 695 -9.65 -4.72 6.04
CA VAL A 695 -10.21 -3.40 5.69
C VAL A 695 -11.62 -3.12 6.25
N PRO A 696 -11.89 -3.32 7.56
CA PRO A 696 -13.22 -3.16 8.16
C PRO A 696 -13.77 -1.73 8.05
N THR A 697 -12.93 -0.73 7.76
CA THR A 697 -13.32 0.66 7.55
C THR A 697 -13.76 0.99 6.12
N MET A 698 -13.63 0.05 5.18
CA MET A 698 -13.94 0.25 3.75
C MET A 698 -15.45 0.32 3.44
N GLY A 699 -16.30 -0.08 4.40
CA GLY A 699 -17.75 0.10 4.32
C GLY A 699 -18.42 -0.80 3.29
N PHE A 700 -18.48 -2.10 3.55
CA PHE A 700 -19.30 -3.04 2.78
C PHE A 700 -20.74 -3.04 3.27
N THR A 701 -21.69 -3.31 2.38
CA THR A 701 -23.12 -3.42 2.75
C THR A 701 -23.52 -4.87 2.94
N ALA A 702 -23.11 -5.75 2.03
CA ALA A 702 -23.42 -7.16 2.01
C ALA A 702 -22.39 -7.90 1.13
N PRO A 703 -21.17 -8.17 1.66
CA PRO A 703 -20.17 -9.02 0.99
C PRO A 703 -20.79 -10.31 0.48
N PHE A 704 -20.56 -10.64 -0.80
CA PHE A 704 -21.31 -11.71 -1.46
C PHE A 704 -20.44 -12.68 -2.26
N ASP A 705 -19.42 -12.18 -2.93
CA ASP A 705 -18.52 -12.95 -3.76
C ASP A 705 -17.18 -12.22 -3.91
N ALA A 706 -16.08 -12.95 -4.02
CA ALA A 706 -14.73 -12.40 -4.04
C ALA A 706 -13.72 -13.32 -4.72
N GLU A 707 -13.04 -12.81 -5.76
CA GLU A 707 -12.09 -13.55 -6.59
C GLU A 707 -10.85 -12.69 -6.93
N PHE A 708 -9.66 -13.28 -6.97
CA PHE A 708 -8.45 -12.56 -7.40
C PHE A 708 -8.32 -12.55 -8.92
N GLY A 709 -7.93 -11.40 -9.49
CA GLY A 709 -7.59 -11.30 -10.90
C GLY A 709 -6.13 -11.60 -11.17
N ALA A 710 -5.78 -11.85 -12.44
CA ALA A 710 -4.39 -12.02 -12.89
C ALA A 710 -3.50 -10.78 -12.66
N ASP A 711 -4.09 -9.62 -12.33
CA ASP A 711 -3.38 -8.41 -11.91
C ASP A 711 -3.02 -8.39 -10.42
N GLY A 712 -3.42 -9.42 -9.67
CA GLY A 712 -3.21 -9.56 -8.23
C GLY A 712 -4.14 -8.70 -7.36
N SER A 713 -5.17 -8.09 -7.96
CA SER A 713 -6.18 -7.31 -7.26
C SER A 713 -7.38 -8.20 -6.86
N LEU A 714 -8.09 -7.85 -5.79
CA LEU A 714 -9.28 -8.59 -5.35
C LEU A 714 -10.55 -7.98 -5.97
N TYR A 715 -11.33 -8.75 -6.70
CA TYR A 715 -12.60 -8.35 -7.30
C TYR A 715 -13.75 -8.85 -6.44
N VAL A 716 -14.69 -7.97 -6.09
CA VAL A 716 -15.77 -8.30 -5.15
C VAL A 716 -17.14 -7.89 -5.65
N ILE A 717 -18.15 -8.67 -5.28
CA ILE A 717 -19.57 -8.28 -5.31
C ILE A 717 -19.96 -7.82 -3.90
N ASP A 718 -20.46 -6.58 -3.81
CA ASP A 718 -21.27 -6.11 -2.70
C ASP A 718 -22.73 -6.16 -3.13
N PHE A 719 -23.52 -7.06 -2.53
CA PHE A 719 -24.89 -7.32 -2.94
C PHE A 719 -25.84 -6.16 -2.67
N GLY A 720 -25.44 -5.22 -1.79
CA GLY A 720 -26.28 -4.12 -1.36
C GLY A 720 -27.51 -4.58 -0.57
N SER A 721 -28.52 -3.71 -0.53
CA SER A 721 -29.78 -3.95 0.18
C SER A 721 -30.93 -4.26 -0.79
N GLY A 722 -31.82 -5.15 -0.37
CA GLY A 722 -32.90 -5.67 -1.19
C GLY A 722 -32.49 -6.93 -1.94
N SER A 723 -33.46 -7.77 -2.28
CA SER A 723 -33.29 -8.99 -3.06
C SER A 723 -34.51 -9.22 -3.94
N GLY A 724 -34.35 -9.94 -5.04
CA GLY A 724 -35.44 -10.31 -5.92
C GLY A 724 -36.00 -9.15 -6.74
N VAL A 725 -35.27 -8.06 -6.91
CA VAL A 725 -35.76 -6.82 -7.54
C VAL A 725 -36.19 -6.99 -9.00
N GLY A 726 -35.71 -8.04 -9.68
CA GLY A 726 -36.10 -8.42 -11.03
C GLY A 726 -35.34 -7.67 -12.14
N ARG A 727 -35.51 -8.11 -13.39
CA ARG A 727 -34.80 -7.57 -14.57
C ARG A 727 -35.09 -6.09 -14.78
N GLY A 728 -34.04 -5.31 -15.07
CA GLY A 728 -34.14 -3.86 -15.27
C GLY A 728 -34.33 -3.04 -13.98
N SER A 729 -34.14 -3.69 -12.82
CA SER A 729 -34.07 -3.03 -11.51
C SER A 729 -32.67 -3.22 -10.92
N HIS A 730 -32.50 -2.89 -9.64
CA HIS A 730 -31.21 -2.99 -8.96
C HIS A 730 -31.35 -3.12 -7.44
N ASN A 731 -30.38 -3.77 -6.82
CA ASN A 731 -30.25 -3.82 -5.37
C ASN A 731 -29.65 -2.49 -4.91
N ARG A 732 -30.28 -1.84 -3.92
CA ARG A 732 -29.89 -0.49 -3.50
C ARG A 732 -28.52 -0.53 -2.81
N GLY A 733 -27.57 0.26 -3.30
CA GLY A 733 -26.20 0.29 -2.76
C GLY A 733 -25.36 -0.93 -3.11
N SER A 734 -25.78 -1.72 -4.10
CA SER A 734 -24.95 -2.81 -4.65
C SER A 734 -23.82 -2.27 -5.52
N GLY A 735 -22.79 -3.07 -5.71
CA GLY A 735 -21.68 -2.69 -6.58
C GLY A 735 -20.75 -3.85 -6.86
N ILE A 736 -20.05 -3.77 -7.99
CA ILE A 736 -18.89 -4.60 -8.26
C ILE A 736 -17.66 -3.69 -8.16
N TYR A 737 -16.69 -4.12 -7.36
CA TYR A 737 -15.51 -3.33 -7.03
C TYR A 737 -14.23 -4.13 -7.25
N ARG A 738 -13.14 -3.41 -7.54
CA ARG A 738 -11.77 -3.91 -7.44
C ARG A 738 -11.11 -3.30 -6.21
N ILE A 739 -10.46 -4.11 -5.40
CA ILE A 739 -9.69 -3.70 -4.23
C ILE A 739 -8.22 -3.83 -4.59
N ASP A 740 -7.52 -2.70 -4.57
CA ASP A 740 -6.12 -2.57 -4.95
C ASP A 740 -5.26 -2.35 -3.70
N TYR A 741 -4.09 -2.99 -3.61
CA TYR A 741 -3.04 -2.52 -2.69
C TYR A 741 -2.27 -1.39 -3.37
N VAL A 742 -2.33 -0.20 -2.79
CA VAL A 742 -1.68 1.01 -3.34
C VAL A 742 -0.37 1.36 -2.63
N GLY A 743 0.05 0.54 -1.67
CA GLY A 743 1.25 0.76 -0.86
C GLY A 743 1.09 1.87 0.19
N GLY A 744 1.96 1.81 1.19
CA GLY A 744 2.12 2.88 2.18
C GLY A 744 3.16 3.93 1.75
N PRO A 745 3.36 4.99 2.57
CA PRO A 745 4.42 5.96 2.34
C PRO A 745 5.79 5.25 2.25
N ALA A 746 6.59 5.61 1.24
CA ALA A 746 7.95 5.11 1.14
C ALA A 746 8.82 5.73 2.24
N ALA A 747 9.70 4.93 2.84
CA ALA A 747 10.71 5.46 3.74
C ALA A 747 11.65 6.40 2.96
N THR A 748 11.96 7.56 3.53
CA THR A 748 12.98 8.48 3.03
C THR A 748 14.29 7.71 2.92
N THR A 749 14.96 7.81 1.77
CA THR A 749 16.23 7.10 1.57
C THR A 749 17.29 7.62 2.54
N PRO A 750 18.06 6.76 3.24
CA PRO A 750 19.08 7.19 4.21
C PRO A 750 20.15 8.14 3.65
N ARG A 751 20.34 8.21 2.33
CA ARG A 751 21.23 9.19 1.67
C ARG A 751 20.70 10.63 1.72
N ASP A 752 19.43 10.83 2.09
CA ASP A 752 18.82 12.15 2.27
C ASP A 752 18.93 12.67 3.72
N ARG A 753 19.69 12.00 4.60
CA ARG A 753 20.06 12.52 5.94
C ARG A 753 20.73 13.90 5.90
N CYS A 754 21.31 14.23 4.76
CA CYS A 754 21.84 15.53 4.43
C CYS A 754 20.68 16.41 3.97
N MET A 755 19.86 16.87 4.91
CA MET A 755 18.62 17.64 4.68
C MET A 755 18.75 18.77 3.65
N TRP A 756 19.98 19.25 3.41
CA TRP A 756 20.32 20.32 2.49
C TRP A 756 20.92 19.87 1.16
N GLY A 757 21.35 18.61 1.03
CA GLY A 757 21.91 17.90 -0.12
C GLY A 757 22.95 18.64 -0.97
N TYR A 758 23.77 19.49 -0.37
CA TYR A 758 24.73 20.32 -1.08
C TYR A 758 25.68 19.48 -1.93
N SER A 759 25.96 19.96 -3.15
CA SER A 759 26.82 19.22 -4.09
C SER A 759 28.29 19.24 -3.64
N PRO A 760 29.01 18.10 -3.68
CA PRO A 760 30.45 18.08 -3.44
C PRO A 760 31.26 18.78 -4.53
N ALA A 761 30.64 19.12 -5.67
CA ALA A 761 31.27 19.89 -6.74
C ALA A 761 31.29 21.42 -6.49
N SER A 762 30.71 21.86 -5.36
CA SER A 762 30.68 23.27 -4.94
C SER A 762 31.82 23.61 -3.97
N THR A 763 31.94 24.88 -3.60
CA THR A 763 32.81 25.33 -2.50
C THR A 763 31.95 25.80 -1.32
N VAL A 764 32.54 25.79 -0.11
CA VAL A 764 31.85 26.29 1.08
C VAL A 764 31.50 27.77 0.90
N SER A 765 30.21 28.12 1.01
CA SER A 765 29.74 29.48 0.77
C SER A 765 28.47 29.84 1.56
N PHE A 766 28.31 31.11 1.86
CA PHE A 766 27.22 31.62 2.71
C PHE A 766 26.43 32.74 2.01
N GLY A 767 26.23 32.60 0.69
CA GLY A 767 25.55 33.56 -0.18
C GLY A 767 26.47 34.16 -1.25
N ALA A 768 26.00 35.18 -1.97
CA ALA A 768 26.73 35.81 -3.08
C ALA A 768 27.89 36.74 -2.61
N GLY A 769 28.94 36.87 -3.43
CA GLY A 769 29.99 37.89 -3.26
C GLY A 769 31.07 37.55 -2.22
N ARG A 770 31.20 38.36 -1.15
CA ARG A 770 32.32 38.26 -0.17
C ARG A 770 32.17 37.11 0.84
N ALA A 771 31.06 36.38 0.79
CA ALA A 771 30.74 35.24 1.64
C ALA A 771 31.02 33.87 0.96
N HIS A 772 31.80 33.86 -0.12
CA HIS A 772 32.33 32.66 -0.77
C HIS A 772 33.74 32.33 -0.30
N THR A 773 34.10 31.04 -0.39
CA THR A 773 35.47 30.54 -0.19
C THR A 773 35.91 29.70 -1.38
N ASP A 774 37.23 29.47 -1.49
CA ASP A 774 37.81 28.49 -2.41
C ASP A 774 37.94 27.10 -1.77
N VAL A 775 37.43 26.93 -0.55
CA VAL A 775 37.47 25.64 0.17
C VAL A 775 36.49 24.68 -0.49
N PRO A 776 36.95 23.51 -0.98
CA PRO A 776 36.07 22.49 -1.53
C PRO A 776 34.98 22.10 -0.53
N ASN A 777 33.76 21.92 -1.01
CA ASN A 777 32.65 21.43 -0.19
C ASN A 777 32.70 19.90 -0.09
N ASP A 778 33.76 19.36 0.50
CA ASP A 778 34.05 17.93 0.46
C ASP A 778 32.95 17.07 1.11
N ASP A 779 32.74 15.88 0.54
CA ASP A 779 31.94 14.80 1.13
C ASP A 779 32.67 14.25 2.36
N LEU A 780 31.94 14.10 3.47
CA LEU A 780 32.47 13.67 4.75
C LEU A 780 32.53 12.14 4.93
N GLY A 781 32.22 11.39 3.87
CA GLY A 781 32.25 9.93 3.83
C GLY A 781 30.92 9.26 4.19
N ASP A 782 29.91 10.03 4.56
CA ASP A 782 28.54 9.57 4.85
C ASP A 782 27.50 10.14 3.86
N GLY A 783 27.97 10.76 2.78
CA GLY A 783 27.12 11.36 1.74
C GLY A 783 26.73 12.81 2.01
N CYS A 784 27.06 13.39 3.17
CA CYS A 784 26.87 14.83 3.38
C CYS A 784 28.18 15.58 3.24
N THR A 785 28.07 16.80 2.74
CA THR A 785 29.18 17.72 2.57
C THR A 785 29.41 18.61 3.79
N ILE A 786 30.52 19.36 3.80
CA ILE A 786 30.79 20.39 4.82
C ILE A 786 29.59 21.35 4.98
N MET A 787 29.04 21.81 3.85
CA MET A 787 27.89 22.71 3.81
C MET A 787 26.65 22.06 4.41
N ASP A 788 26.39 20.79 4.13
CA ASP A 788 25.24 20.09 4.72
C ASP A 788 25.29 20.07 6.25
N VAL A 789 26.47 19.90 6.83
CA VAL A 789 26.64 19.86 8.29
C VAL A 789 26.44 21.23 8.90
N ILE A 790 26.97 22.26 8.25
CA ILE A 790 26.83 23.64 8.72
C ILE A 790 25.37 24.05 8.67
N TRP A 791 24.69 23.80 7.55
CA TRP A 791 23.30 24.17 7.37
C TRP A 791 22.34 23.29 8.17
N HIS A 792 22.78 22.11 8.64
CA HIS A 792 21.97 21.28 9.52
C HIS A 792 21.49 22.02 10.79
N GLU A 793 22.27 22.98 11.27
CA GLU A 793 21.94 23.82 12.43
C GLU A 793 20.96 24.97 12.12
N ALA A 794 20.50 25.09 10.86
CA ALA A 794 19.55 26.11 10.43
C ALA A 794 18.09 25.74 10.81
N PRO A 795 17.18 26.72 10.99
CA PRO A 795 17.38 28.16 10.81
C PRO A 795 18.12 28.83 11.97
N PHE A 796 19.04 29.72 11.64
CA PHE A 796 19.79 30.50 12.62
C PHE A 796 18.98 31.70 13.10
N ARG A 797 18.75 31.80 14.41
CA ARG A 797 17.92 32.86 15.00
C ARG A 797 18.55 34.25 14.93
N ASN A 798 19.89 34.33 14.87
CA ASN A 798 20.64 35.56 14.68
C ASN A 798 22.02 35.24 14.09
N HIS A 799 22.75 36.28 13.68
CA HIS A 799 24.05 36.16 13.03
C HIS A 799 25.13 35.58 13.95
N ASP A 800 25.14 35.95 15.24
CA ASP A 800 26.12 35.42 16.19
C ASP A 800 26.00 33.89 16.33
N LEU A 801 24.77 33.37 16.43
CA LEU A 801 24.49 31.93 16.50
C LEU A 801 24.86 31.21 15.19
N PHE A 802 24.70 31.87 14.04
CA PHE A 802 25.17 31.33 12.77
C PHE A 802 26.70 31.19 12.76
N VAL A 803 27.42 32.26 13.10
CA VAL A 803 28.90 32.25 13.12
C VAL A 803 29.42 31.26 14.16
N GLU A 804 28.77 31.15 15.31
CA GLU A 804 29.09 30.17 16.35
C GLU A 804 28.94 28.74 15.83
N ALA A 805 27.81 28.41 15.21
CA ALA A 805 27.56 27.09 14.61
C ALA A 805 28.63 26.72 13.56
N VAL A 806 28.95 27.64 12.65
CA VAL A 806 30.06 27.45 11.68
C VAL A 806 31.39 27.23 12.40
N GLY A 807 31.64 27.98 13.47
CA GLY A 807 32.85 27.90 14.28
C GLY A 807 33.03 26.58 15.02
N GLU A 808 31.94 25.97 15.46
CA GLU A 808 31.92 24.64 16.06
C GLU A 808 32.16 23.56 15.00
N VAL A 809 31.35 23.54 13.93
CA VAL A 809 31.46 22.54 12.85
C VAL A 809 32.86 22.53 12.25
N THR A 810 33.39 23.71 11.87
CA THR A 810 34.73 23.79 11.26
C THR A 810 35.87 23.45 12.23
N ARG A 811 35.68 23.63 13.54
CA ARG A 811 36.67 23.21 14.54
C ARG A 811 36.79 21.69 14.56
N GLU A 812 35.67 21.01 14.50
CA GLU A 812 35.64 19.55 14.52
C GLU A 812 36.11 18.93 13.22
N LEU A 813 35.72 19.50 12.07
CA LEU A 813 36.24 19.08 10.77
C LEU A 813 37.78 19.24 10.72
N ARG A 814 38.32 20.27 11.36
CA ARG A 814 39.77 20.42 11.52
C ARG A 814 40.35 19.35 12.43
N ASP A 815 39.73 19.10 13.59
CA ASP A 815 40.21 18.12 14.55
C ASP A 815 40.16 16.68 13.99
N ALA A 816 39.22 16.41 13.09
CA ALA A 816 39.11 15.17 12.31
C ALA A 816 40.09 15.11 11.11
N GLY A 817 40.80 16.20 10.80
CA GLY A 817 41.73 16.28 9.67
C GLY A 817 41.05 16.45 8.30
N THR A 818 39.74 16.70 8.26
CA THR A 818 38.97 16.92 7.03
C THR A 818 39.31 18.26 6.38
N ILE A 819 39.50 19.32 7.18
CA ILE A 819 39.92 20.63 6.69
C ILE A 819 41.18 21.12 7.39
N THR A 820 41.99 21.89 6.68
CA THR A 820 43.20 22.53 7.20
C THR A 820 42.87 23.74 8.09
N PRO A 821 43.82 24.17 8.94
CA PRO A 821 43.69 25.43 9.69
C PRO A 821 43.42 26.64 8.78
N GLU A 822 44.04 26.68 7.61
CA GLU A 822 43.88 27.74 6.61
C GLU A 822 42.46 27.75 6.01
N GLU A 823 41.94 26.59 5.61
CA GLU A 823 40.57 26.44 5.10
C GLU A 823 39.54 26.82 6.16
N ARG A 824 39.72 26.37 7.41
CA ARG A 824 38.87 26.82 8.53
C ARG A 824 38.88 28.34 8.67
N SER A 825 40.04 28.98 8.56
CA SER A 825 40.13 30.44 8.63
C SER A 825 39.35 31.12 7.49
N GLN A 826 39.40 30.57 6.28
CA GLN A 826 38.62 31.08 5.14
C GLN A 826 37.12 30.95 5.37
N ILE A 827 36.65 29.78 5.80
CA ILE A 827 35.23 29.52 6.10
C ILE A 827 34.74 30.46 7.20
N MET A 828 35.48 30.59 8.30
CA MET A 828 35.12 31.53 9.38
C MET A 828 35.09 32.98 8.91
N SER A 829 36.02 33.36 8.04
CA SER A 829 36.06 34.71 7.47
C SER A 829 34.87 34.97 6.55
N ALA A 830 34.44 33.98 5.77
CA ALA A 830 33.24 34.06 4.94
C ALA A 830 31.96 34.11 5.78
N ALA A 831 31.84 33.30 6.84
CA ALA A 831 30.69 33.29 7.73
C ALA A 831 30.46 34.66 8.39
N ASN A 832 31.53 35.24 8.97
CA ASN A 832 31.51 36.58 9.59
C ASN A 832 31.15 37.72 8.62
N ARG A 833 31.29 37.50 7.31
CA ARG A 833 30.93 38.49 6.27
C ARG A 833 29.57 38.22 5.64
N SER A 834 28.90 37.15 6.03
CA SER A 834 27.59 36.79 5.47
C SER A 834 26.47 37.61 6.10
N GLU A 835 25.32 37.67 5.44
CA GLU A 835 24.10 38.30 5.97
C GLU A 835 23.19 37.29 6.69
N ILE A 836 23.63 36.05 6.88
CA ILE A 836 22.82 34.98 7.46
C ILE A 836 22.56 35.29 8.94
N GLY A 837 21.29 35.26 9.34
CA GLY A 837 20.89 35.61 10.70
C GLY A 837 20.92 37.12 11.01
N ASN A 838 21.33 37.98 10.08
CA ASN A 838 21.16 39.42 10.24
C ASN A 838 19.68 39.78 10.04
N THR A 839 19.00 40.18 11.11
CA THR A 839 17.68 40.81 11.03
C THR A 839 17.89 42.30 10.81
N ALA A 840 17.99 42.75 9.56
CA ALA A 840 17.90 44.17 9.28
C ALA A 840 16.52 44.67 9.77
N PRO A 841 16.45 45.74 10.60
CA PRO A 841 15.17 46.34 10.92
C PRO A 841 14.55 46.87 9.63
N VAL A 842 13.31 46.47 9.34
CA VAL A 842 12.52 46.96 8.19
C VAL A 842 12.22 48.44 8.43
N THR A 843 13.12 49.32 8.02
CA THR A 843 12.86 50.77 7.95
C THR A 843 12.22 51.05 6.60
N ARG A 844 10.90 51.35 6.59
CA ARG A 844 10.06 51.60 5.40
C ARG A 844 10.41 52.87 4.59
N ASN A 845 11.69 53.17 4.41
CA ASN A 845 12.16 54.38 3.74
C ASN A 845 12.77 54.11 2.36
N ARG A 846 12.89 52.84 1.93
CA ARG A 846 13.47 52.49 0.62
C ARG A 846 12.37 52.30 -0.42
N THR A 847 12.74 52.55 -1.67
CA THR A 847 11.92 52.32 -2.86
C THR A 847 12.73 51.50 -3.85
N VAL A 848 12.07 50.74 -4.74
CA VAL A 848 12.77 50.11 -5.86
C VAL A 848 13.39 51.20 -6.73
N PRO A 849 14.71 51.18 -7.02
CA PRO A 849 15.33 52.17 -7.89
C PRO A 849 14.74 52.10 -9.30
N ASN A 850 14.33 53.23 -9.88
CA ASN A 850 13.67 53.25 -11.20
C ASN A 850 14.51 52.59 -12.31
N ASN A 851 15.84 52.70 -12.22
CA ASN A 851 16.77 52.09 -13.18
C ASN A 851 16.96 50.57 -12.99
N HIS A 852 16.34 49.96 -11.96
CA HIS A 852 16.30 48.53 -11.71
C HIS A 852 14.93 47.92 -12.06
N ILE A 853 13.93 48.75 -12.36
CA ILE A 853 12.61 48.30 -12.78
C ILE A 853 12.63 48.01 -14.28
N GLY A 854 12.13 46.84 -14.67
CA GLY A 854 11.95 46.46 -16.06
C GLY A 854 10.60 45.80 -16.31
N LEU A 855 10.30 45.55 -17.58
CA LEU A 855 9.09 44.82 -18.00
C LEU A 855 9.48 43.57 -18.79
N VAL A 856 8.89 42.42 -18.46
CA VAL A 856 8.91 41.28 -19.38
C VAL A 856 7.96 41.60 -20.54
N LEU A 857 8.51 41.71 -21.76
CA LEU A 857 7.72 42.17 -22.91
C LEU A 857 6.60 41.20 -23.33
N TYR A 858 6.54 40.02 -22.72
CA TYR A 858 5.43 39.10 -22.89
C TYR A 858 4.09 39.71 -22.47
N THR A 859 4.06 40.64 -21.52
CA THR A 859 2.86 41.42 -21.17
C THR A 859 2.30 42.20 -22.36
N VAL A 860 3.16 42.73 -23.24
CA VAL A 860 2.77 43.50 -24.44
C VAL A 860 2.88 42.70 -25.74
N ARG A 861 2.93 41.36 -25.66
CA ARG A 861 3.11 40.45 -26.82
C ARG A 861 2.08 40.65 -27.93
N ALA A 862 0.89 41.15 -27.61
CA ALA A 862 -0.17 41.36 -28.59
C ALA A 862 0.14 42.52 -29.56
N THR A 863 0.86 43.56 -29.11
CA THR A 863 1.14 44.76 -29.92
C THR A 863 2.55 44.75 -30.51
N MET A 864 3.49 44.04 -29.88
CA MET A 864 4.89 43.98 -30.31
C MET A 864 5.11 43.55 -31.78
N PRO A 865 4.40 42.56 -32.35
CA PRO A 865 4.60 42.17 -33.76
C PRO A 865 4.22 43.27 -34.75
N ALA A 866 3.11 43.98 -34.49
CA ALA A 866 2.53 44.93 -35.44
C ALA A 866 3.01 46.39 -35.23
N ALA A 867 3.25 46.79 -33.99
CA ALA A 867 3.54 48.18 -33.62
C ALA A 867 4.62 48.28 -32.51
N PRO A 868 5.84 47.75 -32.75
CA PRO A 868 6.90 47.68 -31.75
C PRO A 868 7.40 49.06 -31.32
N GLU A 869 7.60 50.03 -32.22
CA GLU A 869 8.06 51.37 -31.83
C GLU A 869 7.03 52.11 -30.98
N ALA A 870 5.74 52.05 -31.38
CA ALA A 870 4.67 52.69 -30.62
C ALA A 870 4.50 52.05 -29.24
N THR A 871 4.59 50.71 -29.17
CA THR A 871 4.53 49.97 -27.89
C THR A 871 5.70 50.35 -26.98
N LEU A 872 6.94 50.32 -27.48
CA LEU A 872 8.13 50.65 -26.71
C LEU A 872 8.16 52.12 -26.28
N ALA A 873 7.70 53.04 -27.14
CA ALA A 873 7.55 54.45 -26.78
C ALA A 873 6.54 54.63 -25.63
N ALA A 874 5.38 53.97 -25.69
CA ALA A 874 4.39 54.03 -24.62
C ALA A 874 4.92 53.48 -23.29
N LEU A 875 5.69 52.38 -23.31
CA LEU A 875 6.33 51.83 -22.11
C LEU A 875 7.38 52.79 -21.53
N SER A 876 8.16 53.44 -22.40
CA SER A 876 9.15 54.45 -22.00
C SER A 876 8.49 55.69 -21.39
N ASP A 877 7.36 56.13 -21.94
CA ASP A 877 6.56 57.25 -21.44
C ASP A 877 5.99 56.95 -20.05
N CYS A 878 5.61 55.69 -19.79
CA CYS A 878 5.19 55.24 -18.46
C CYS A 878 6.33 55.15 -17.45
N GLY A 879 7.57 55.09 -17.92
CA GLY A 879 8.79 55.23 -17.12
C GLY A 879 9.72 54.03 -17.15
N PHE A 880 9.39 52.95 -17.85
CA PHE A 880 10.30 51.81 -17.96
C PHE A 880 11.60 52.21 -18.66
N ARG A 881 12.73 51.72 -18.12
CA ARG A 881 14.06 51.90 -18.72
C ARG A 881 14.75 50.57 -19.01
N ASN A 882 14.16 49.47 -18.58
CA ASN A 882 14.65 48.12 -18.86
C ASN A 882 13.51 47.27 -19.45
N ALA A 883 13.86 46.39 -20.36
CA ALA A 883 12.96 45.40 -20.93
C ALA A 883 13.61 44.01 -20.89
N GLU A 884 12.79 42.98 -20.75
CA GLU A 884 13.15 41.58 -20.95
C GLU A 884 12.33 41.00 -22.11
N PRO A 885 12.84 41.03 -23.35
CA PRO A 885 12.20 40.39 -24.50
C PRO A 885 12.14 38.88 -24.30
N SER A 886 10.97 38.27 -24.54
CA SER A 886 10.78 36.81 -24.54
C SER A 886 10.63 36.30 -25.98
N GLY A 887 11.36 35.23 -26.32
CA GLY A 887 11.30 34.68 -27.68
C GLY A 887 12.14 33.42 -27.86
N SER A 888 12.64 33.26 -29.08
CA SER A 888 13.59 32.21 -29.47
C SER A 888 14.71 32.86 -30.28
N VAL A 889 15.82 32.13 -30.46
CA VAL A 889 16.95 32.67 -31.23
C VAL A 889 16.49 33.17 -32.60
N ASN A 890 16.84 34.43 -32.92
CA ASN A 890 16.41 35.18 -34.11
C ASN A 890 14.90 35.46 -34.25
N ASN A 891 14.08 35.24 -33.22
CA ASN A 891 12.64 35.52 -33.25
C ASN A 891 12.10 35.96 -31.89
N TYR A 892 12.01 37.28 -31.72
CA TYR A 892 11.39 38.02 -30.63
C TYR A 892 10.23 38.82 -31.20
N TYR A 893 9.01 38.28 -31.08
CA TYR A 893 7.79 38.89 -31.63
C TYR A 893 7.86 39.13 -33.16
N GLY A 894 8.46 38.20 -33.91
CA GLY A 894 8.62 38.29 -35.37
C GLY A 894 9.87 39.04 -35.82
N LYS A 895 10.82 39.32 -34.93
CA LYS A 895 12.03 40.11 -35.20
C LYS A 895 13.29 39.40 -34.70
N SER A 896 14.42 39.58 -35.37
CA SER A 896 15.71 39.17 -34.82
C SER A 896 16.18 40.13 -33.73
N ALA A 897 17.11 39.69 -32.88
CA ALA A 897 17.70 40.55 -31.86
C ALA A 897 18.36 41.80 -32.45
N THR A 898 18.98 41.68 -33.64
CA THR A 898 19.60 42.80 -34.35
C THR A 898 18.60 43.83 -34.89
N ASP A 899 17.34 43.45 -35.15
CA ASP A 899 16.27 44.41 -35.51
C ASP A 899 15.61 45.01 -34.27
N LEU A 900 15.38 44.19 -33.23
CA LEU A 900 14.69 44.64 -32.03
C LEU A 900 15.56 45.52 -31.12
N ALA A 901 16.85 45.21 -30.95
CA ALA A 901 17.73 45.94 -30.03
C ALA A 901 17.83 47.46 -30.34
N PRO A 902 18.02 47.90 -31.59
CA PRO A 902 18.02 49.33 -31.92
C PRO A 902 16.69 50.03 -31.65
N ARG A 903 15.56 49.33 -31.74
CA ARG A 903 14.22 49.87 -31.46
C ARG A 903 14.02 50.09 -29.97
N VAL A 904 14.46 49.13 -29.14
CA VAL A 904 14.43 49.26 -27.67
C VAL A 904 15.35 50.40 -27.23
N ALA A 905 16.56 50.48 -27.78
CA ALA A 905 17.48 51.59 -27.51
C ALA A 905 16.93 52.95 -27.99
N GLY A 906 16.27 52.99 -29.15
CA GLY A 906 15.63 54.18 -29.70
C GLY A 906 14.48 54.72 -28.84
N ALA A 907 13.81 53.84 -28.08
CA ALA A 907 12.82 54.23 -27.08
C ALA A 907 13.46 54.66 -25.73
N GLY A 908 14.79 54.67 -25.62
CA GLY A 908 15.51 55.04 -24.39
C GLY A 908 15.54 53.94 -23.33
N MET A 909 15.38 52.68 -23.74
CA MET A 909 15.36 51.51 -22.86
C MET A 909 16.58 50.60 -23.11
N SER A 910 16.96 49.83 -22.10
CA SER A 910 18.02 48.81 -22.15
C SER A 910 17.43 47.40 -22.03
N VAL A 911 18.19 46.39 -22.45
CA VAL A 911 17.80 44.97 -22.34
C VAL A 911 18.79 44.25 -21.43
N PRO A 912 18.66 44.35 -20.09
CA PRO A 912 19.61 43.71 -19.18
C PRO A 912 19.44 42.18 -19.11
N SER A 913 18.28 41.66 -19.52
CA SER A 913 17.96 40.23 -19.58
C SER A 913 17.14 39.91 -20.83
N THR A 914 17.22 38.68 -21.34
CA THR A 914 16.37 38.17 -22.42
C THR A 914 15.95 36.72 -22.19
N GLY A 915 14.68 36.40 -22.47
CA GLY A 915 14.12 35.06 -22.32
C GLY A 915 14.20 34.22 -23.61
N VAL A 916 14.70 32.99 -23.50
CA VAL A 916 14.76 32.00 -24.59
C VAL A 916 14.25 30.63 -24.15
N SER A 917 13.93 29.75 -25.10
CA SER A 917 13.55 28.37 -24.78
C SER A 917 14.75 27.54 -24.28
N GLN A 918 14.49 26.56 -23.42
CA GLN A 918 15.49 25.57 -22.99
C GLN A 918 16.18 24.88 -24.20
N SER A 919 15.40 24.53 -25.23
CA SER A 919 15.92 23.90 -26.44
C SER A 919 16.94 24.77 -27.17
N ASN A 920 16.76 26.10 -27.20
CA ASN A 920 17.76 26.99 -27.78
C ASN A 920 19.06 27.01 -26.96
N LEU A 921 18.96 26.98 -25.63
CA LEU A 921 20.13 26.95 -24.74
C LEU A 921 20.95 25.66 -24.94
N GLU A 922 20.27 24.53 -25.14
CA GLU A 922 20.90 23.22 -25.33
C GLU A 922 21.47 23.03 -26.73
N ASN A 923 20.73 23.46 -27.76
CA ASN A 923 21.01 23.10 -29.16
C ASN A 923 21.56 24.26 -30.02
N ASN A 924 21.49 25.51 -29.55
CA ASN A 924 21.92 26.69 -30.29
C ASN A 924 22.53 27.77 -29.39
N LEU A 925 23.49 27.37 -28.55
CA LEU A 925 24.11 28.25 -27.56
C LEU A 925 24.83 29.46 -28.21
N ASP A 926 25.45 29.28 -29.37
CA ASP A 926 26.12 30.37 -30.10
C ASP A 926 25.12 31.44 -30.57
N GLY A 927 23.94 31.01 -31.04
CA GLY A 927 22.85 31.92 -31.39
C GLY A 927 22.31 32.67 -30.18
N VAL A 928 22.17 31.99 -29.03
CA VAL A 928 21.81 32.63 -27.75
C VAL A 928 22.84 33.69 -27.35
N ILE A 929 24.15 33.38 -27.45
CA ILE A 929 25.23 34.34 -27.17
C ILE A 929 25.17 35.53 -28.12
N ALA A 930 24.93 35.30 -29.42
CA ALA A 930 24.85 36.34 -30.42
C ALA A 930 23.68 37.30 -30.15
N ASP A 931 22.48 36.77 -29.86
CA ASP A 931 21.30 37.57 -29.56
C ASP A 931 21.47 38.35 -28.25
N ALA A 932 21.98 37.71 -27.20
CA ALA A 932 22.28 38.38 -25.93
C ALA A 932 23.28 39.53 -26.13
N LYS A 933 24.34 39.33 -26.93
CA LYS A 933 25.30 40.39 -27.27
C LYS A 933 24.67 41.50 -28.11
N ALA A 934 23.79 41.18 -29.05
CA ALA A 934 23.09 42.18 -29.85
C ALA A 934 22.20 43.08 -28.98
N PHE A 935 21.56 42.52 -27.96
CA PHE A 935 20.80 43.27 -26.95
C PHE A 935 21.66 43.99 -25.90
N GLY A 936 22.90 43.54 -25.68
CA GLY A 936 23.72 43.98 -24.55
C GLY A 936 23.28 43.36 -23.21
N ALA A 937 22.63 42.20 -23.25
CA ALA A 937 22.08 41.53 -22.08
C ALA A 937 23.16 40.91 -21.20
N ARG A 938 23.04 41.10 -19.88
CA ARG A 938 23.85 40.45 -18.85
C ARG A 938 23.29 39.08 -18.47
N TYR A 939 21.97 38.93 -18.58
CA TYR A 939 21.27 37.71 -18.23
C TYR A 939 20.59 37.07 -19.45
N VAL A 940 20.59 35.75 -19.49
CA VAL A 940 19.73 34.97 -20.38
C VAL A 940 18.84 34.10 -19.50
N ARG A 941 17.54 34.34 -19.57
CA ARG A 941 16.55 33.59 -18.81
C ARG A 941 16.01 32.41 -19.60
N ILE A 942 15.86 31.27 -18.92
CA ILE A 942 15.07 30.12 -19.38
C ILE A 942 14.03 29.71 -18.34
N SER A 943 13.05 28.92 -18.74
CA SER A 943 12.09 28.28 -17.84
C SER A 943 11.81 26.84 -18.26
N GLY A 944 11.31 26.02 -17.33
CA GLY A 944 10.87 24.66 -17.60
C GLY A 944 9.56 24.60 -18.38
N SER A 945 9.29 23.46 -19.03
CA SER A 945 8.09 23.25 -19.86
C SER A 945 7.03 22.34 -19.24
N GLY A 946 7.27 21.81 -18.04
CA GLY A 946 6.30 20.98 -17.31
C GLY A 946 6.86 20.40 -16.01
N SER A 947 6.00 19.72 -15.25
CA SER A 947 6.39 19.02 -14.02
C SER A 947 7.26 17.81 -14.35
N TRP A 948 8.42 17.68 -13.68
CA TRP A 948 9.36 16.59 -13.89
C TRP A 948 9.69 15.86 -12.58
N ARG A 949 10.37 14.71 -12.67
CA ARG A 949 10.88 14.01 -11.48
C ARG A 949 12.12 14.75 -10.93
N PRO A 950 12.46 14.64 -9.64
CA PRO A 950 13.67 15.25 -9.07
C PRO A 950 14.95 14.95 -9.85
N ALA A 951 15.10 13.73 -10.39
CA ALA A 951 16.24 13.33 -11.20
C ALA A 951 16.39 14.13 -12.52
N ASP A 952 15.28 14.58 -13.10
CA ASP A 952 15.26 15.39 -14.32
C ASP A 952 15.69 16.83 -14.01
N TYR A 953 15.26 17.39 -12.87
CA TYR A 953 15.76 18.69 -12.39
C TYR A 953 17.27 18.64 -12.12
N ALA A 954 17.78 17.56 -11.53
CA ALA A 954 19.21 17.34 -11.34
C ALA A 954 19.97 17.28 -12.69
N LYS A 955 19.37 16.65 -13.71
CA LYS A 955 19.92 16.65 -15.08
C LYS A 955 19.95 18.06 -15.66
N LEU A 956 18.87 18.82 -15.51
CA LEU A 956 18.82 20.21 -15.94
C LEU A 956 19.86 21.07 -15.21
N ALA A 957 20.05 20.90 -13.90
CA ALA A 957 21.07 21.62 -13.14
C ALA A 957 22.48 21.39 -13.72
N ARG A 958 22.82 20.15 -14.08
CA ARG A 958 24.08 19.83 -14.77
C ARG A 958 24.21 20.54 -16.11
N THR A 959 23.14 20.55 -16.90
CA THR A 959 23.09 21.29 -18.17
C THR A 959 23.32 22.79 -17.93
N LEU A 960 22.63 23.39 -16.96
CA LEU A 960 22.73 24.80 -16.62
C LEU A 960 24.13 25.18 -16.14
N ASN A 961 24.80 24.34 -15.36
CA ASN A 961 26.20 24.56 -14.97
C ASN A 961 27.13 24.53 -16.18
N SER A 962 26.96 23.54 -17.07
CA SER A 962 27.79 23.40 -18.27
C SER A 962 27.64 24.58 -19.23
N VAL A 963 26.40 24.98 -19.54
CA VAL A 963 26.14 26.13 -20.43
C VAL A 963 26.45 27.46 -19.73
N GLY A 964 26.20 27.57 -18.43
CA GLY A 964 26.54 28.73 -17.62
C GLY A 964 28.04 29.02 -17.62
N ALA A 965 28.88 27.99 -17.53
CA ALA A 965 30.33 28.13 -17.68
C ALA A 965 30.74 28.73 -19.02
N LYS A 966 30.07 28.34 -20.12
CA LYS A 966 30.33 28.86 -21.47
C LYS A 966 29.81 30.29 -21.63
N LEU A 967 28.60 30.57 -21.17
CA LEU A 967 28.00 31.91 -21.20
C LEU A 967 28.84 32.91 -20.39
N LYS A 968 29.41 32.47 -19.26
CA LYS A 968 30.27 33.30 -18.41
C LYS A 968 31.48 33.84 -19.16
N GLN A 969 32.07 33.04 -20.07
CA GLN A 969 33.19 33.47 -20.92
C GLN A 969 32.80 34.61 -21.87
N ALA A 970 31.52 34.72 -22.22
CA ALA A 970 30.95 35.80 -23.00
C ALA A 970 30.43 36.98 -22.15
N GLY A 971 30.61 36.95 -20.83
CA GLY A 971 30.13 37.97 -19.90
C GLY A 971 28.64 37.86 -19.56
N ILE A 972 28.01 36.71 -19.85
CA ILE A 972 26.57 36.46 -19.68
C ILE A 972 26.35 35.45 -18.55
N THR A 973 25.31 35.64 -17.74
CA THR A 973 24.87 34.68 -16.71
C THR A 973 23.52 34.08 -17.12
N VAL A 974 23.36 32.76 -17.02
CA VAL A 974 22.04 32.14 -17.22
C VAL A 974 21.20 32.29 -15.95
N ALA A 975 19.92 32.61 -16.11
CA ALA A 975 18.94 32.67 -15.02
C ALA A 975 17.82 31.64 -15.24
N TYR A 976 17.45 30.88 -14.22
CA TYR A 976 16.28 29.99 -14.28
C TYR A 976 15.06 30.65 -13.66
N HIS A 977 13.95 30.66 -14.39
CA HIS A 977 12.64 31.17 -13.98
C HIS A 977 11.70 30.01 -13.61
N ASN A 978 11.06 30.11 -12.45
CA ASN A 978 10.13 29.10 -11.95
C ASN A 978 8.67 29.34 -12.33
N HIS A 979 7.91 28.25 -12.40
CA HIS A 979 6.45 28.25 -12.31
C HIS A 979 6.00 27.57 -11.00
N GLY A 980 4.71 27.28 -10.88
CA GLY A 980 4.15 26.62 -9.68
C GLY A 980 4.52 25.13 -9.58
N PHE A 981 4.75 24.45 -10.72
CA PHE A 981 4.97 23.00 -10.73
C PHE A 981 6.35 22.59 -10.21
N GLU A 982 7.35 23.47 -10.22
CA GLU A 982 8.66 23.19 -9.61
C GLU A 982 8.58 23.09 -8.07
N PHE A 983 7.51 23.62 -7.47
CA PHE A 983 7.26 23.56 -6.04
C PHE A 983 6.41 22.35 -5.60
N THR A 984 5.91 21.54 -6.53
CA THR A 984 5.21 20.30 -6.18
C THR A 984 6.19 19.32 -5.54
N GLU A 985 5.88 18.88 -4.32
CA GLU A 985 6.69 17.90 -3.60
C GLU A 985 6.49 16.49 -4.17
N GLN A 986 7.60 15.81 -4.45
CA GLN A 986 7.63 14.39 -4.80
C GLN A 986 8.64 13.72 -3.86
N ASN A 987 8.16 12.79 -3.02
CA ASN A 987 8.97 12.12 -1.99
C ASN A 987 9.68 13.11 -1.06
N GLY A 988 9.00 14.18 -0.63
CA GLY A 988 9.55 15.21 0.27
C GLY A 988 10.55 16.16 -0.38
N VAL A 989 10.76 16.08 -1.71
CA VAL A 989 11.71 16.95 -2.44
C VAL A 989 10.97 17.79 -3.48
N ARG A 990 11.23 19.10 -3.49
CA ARG A 990 10.75 20.03 -4.53
C ARG A 990 11.77 20.12 -5.67
N GLY A 991 11.30 20.12 -6.91
CA GLY A 991 12.17 20.30 -8.09
C GLY A 991 12.96 21.62 -8.05
N TYR A 992 12.35 22.68 -7.54
CA TYR A 992 13.02 23.98 -7.39
C TYR A 992 14.18 23.95 -6.38
N ASP A 993 14.02 23.22 -5.27
CA ASP A 993 15.10 23.02 -4.28
C ASP A 993 16.28 22.27 -4.91
N VAL A 994 16.03 21.28 -5.77
CA VAL A 994 17.07 20.58 -6.53
C VAL A 994 17.86 21.55 -7.42
N LEU A 995 17.18 22.42 -8.18
CA LEU A 995 17.84 23.40 -9.03
C LEU A 995 18.69 24.39 -8.22
N LEU A 996 18.14 24.92 -7.12
CA LEU A 996 18.87 25.81 -6.21
C LEU A 996 20.10 25.13 -5.64
N ARG A 997 20.01 23.86 -5.26
CA ARG A 997 21.10 23.11 -4.63
C ARG A 997 22.20 22.66 -5.59
N GLU A 998 21.82 22.22 -6.79
CA GLU A 998 22.74 21.56 -7.73
C GLU A 998 23.35 22.50 -8.77
N THR A 999 22.84 23.73 -8.90
CA THR A 999 23.46 24.74 -9.77
C THR A 999 24.51 25.58 -9.05
N ASP A 1000 25.63 25.85 -9.72
CA ASP A 1000 26.73 26.68 -9.21
C ASP A 1000 26.31 28.16 -9.22
N PRO A 1001 26.23 28.82 -8.06
CA PRO A 1001 25.80 30.23 -7.95
C PRO A 1001 26.71 31.21 -8.69
N ARG A 1002 27.93 30.82 -9.09
CA ARG A 1002 28.83 31.66 -9.92
C ARG A 1002 28.42 31.68 -11.39
N LEU A 1003 27.72 30.63 -11.83
CA LEU A 1003 27.38 30.34 -13.22
C LEU A 1003 25.89 30.52 -13.52
N VAL A 1004 25.03 30.24 -12.54
CA VAL A 1004 23.57 30.21 -12.69
C VAL A 1004 22.90 31.06 -11.59
N ALA A 1005 22.12 32.05 -12.02
CA ALA A 1005 21.24 32.83 -11.17
C ALA A 1005 19.81 32.27 -11.19
N MET A 1006 18.97 32.71 -10.27
CA MET A 1006 17.53 32.47 -10.31
C MET A 1006 16.77 33.76 -10.59
N GLU A 1007 15.75 33.65 -11.43
CA GLU A 1007 14.71 34.65 -11.60
C GLU A 1007 13.47 34.17 -10.85
N LEU A 1008 13.34 34.57 -9.58
CA LEU A 1008 12.23 34.11 -8.75
C LEU A 1008 10.93 34.80 -9.16
N ASP A 1009 9.98 34.01 -9.69
CA ASP A 1009 8.61 34.45 -9.88
C ASP A 1009 7.87 34.39 -8.55
N LEU A 1010 7.56 35.58 -8.03
CA LEU A 1010 6.95 35.77 -6.72
C LEU A 1010 5.49 35.32 -6.69
N TYR A 1011 4.78 35.40 -7.83
CA TYR A 1011 3.40 34.94 -7.93
C TYR A 1011 3.36 33.41 -7.92
N TRP A 1012 4.18 32.74 -8.72
CA TRP A 1012 4.14 31.29 -8.79
C TRP A 1012 4.59 30.63 -7.48
N ALA A 1013 5.54 31.23 -6.76
CA ALA A 1013 5.89 30.80 -5.41
C ALA A 1013 4.69 30.96 -4.44
N ALA A 1014 4.06 32.14 -4.41
CA ALA A 1014 2.91 32.41 -3.53
C ALA A 1014 1.70 31.54 -3.87
N SER A 1015 1.40 31.34 -5.16
CA SER A 1015 0.32 30.49 -5.67
C SER A 1015 0.51 29.02 -5.27
N ALA A 1016 1.77 28.55 -5.23
CA ALA A 1016 2.12 27.22 -4.73
C ALA A 1016 2.17 27.13 -3.18
N GLY A 1017 1.80 28.18 -2.46
CA GLY A 1017 1.84 28.23 -0.99
C GLY A 1017 3.26 28.34 -0.40
N VAL A 1018 4.26 28.64 -1.22
CA VAL A 1018 5.66 28.80 -0.80
C VAL A 1018 5.95 30.26 -0.48
N ASP A 1019 6.49 30.53 0.72
CA ASP A 1019 6.89 31.89 1.12
C ASP A 1019 8.22 32.30 0.45
N PRO A 1020 8.24 33.33 -0.43
CA PRO A 1020 9.47 33.80 -1.06
C PRO A 1020 10.54 34.27 -0.07
N VAL A 1021 10.14 34.80 1.10
CA VAL A 1021 11.11 35.23 2.12
C VAL A 1021 11.83 34.04 2.73
N ASP A 1022 11.14 32.92 2.93
CA ASP A 1022 11.76 31.72 3.46
C ASP A 1022 12.72 31.12 2.44
N LEU A 1023 12.38 31.12 1.14
CA LEU A 1023 13.31 30.75 0.07
C LEU A 1023 14.56 31.64 0.05
N ILE A 1024 14.41 32.96 0.18
CA ILE A 1024 15.53 33.91 0.23
C ILE A 1024 16.44 33.64 1.42
N LYS A 1025 15.86 33.42 2.60
CA LYS A 1025 16.62 33.09 3.81
C LYS A 1025 17.33 31.75 3.68
N ARG A 1026 16.69 30.79 3.00
CA ARG A 1026 17.21 29.45 2.77
C ARG A 1026 18.36 29.45 1.76
N TYR A 1027 18.30 30.31 0.75
CA TYR A 1027 19.27 30.39 -0.34
C TYR A 1027 19.70 31.85 -0.62
N PRO A 1028 20.42 32.48 0.32
CA PRO A 1028 20.83 33.88 0.17
C PRO A 1028 21.70 34.07 -1.08
N GLY A 1029 21.51 35.18 -1.77
CA GLY A 1029 22.27 35.57 -2.96
C GLY A 1029 21.92 34.81 -4.25
N ARG A 1030 20.91 33.93 -4.24
CA ARG A 1030 20.54 33.12 -5.42
C ARG A 1030 19.59 33.79 -6.39
N PHE A 1031 18.88 34.83 -5.97
CA PHE A 1031 17.74 35.38 -6.70
C PHE A 1031 18.10 36.76 -7.28
N SER A 1032 18.94 36.77 -8.32
CA SER A 1032 19.42 38.00 -8.94
C SER A 1032 18.35 38.76 -9.72
N LEU A 1033 17.28 38.09 -10.13
CA LEU A 1033 16.17 38.71 -10.83
C LEU A 1033 14.87 38.34 -10.09
N PHE A 1034 13.94 39.29 -10.01
CA PHE A 1034 12.57 38.99 -9.58
C PHE A 1034 11.61 39.19 -10.74
N HIS A 1035 10.74 38.21 -10.93
CA HIS A 1035 9.50 38.37 -11.66
C HIS A 1035 8.42 38.81 -10.69
N VAL A 1036 8.00 40.06 -10.85
CA VAL A 1036 7.04 40.74 -10.00
C VAL A 1036 5.69 40.71 -10.69
N LYS A 1037 4.92 39.66 -10.40
CA LYS A 1037 3.51 39.50 -10.78
C LYS A 1037 2.67 39.49 -9.52
N ASP A 1038 1.47 40.05 -9.56
CA ASP A 1038 0.60 40.12 -8.39
C ASP A 1038 -0.64 39.25 -8.54
N MET A 1039 -1.19 38.85 -7.41
CA MET A 1039 -2.29 37.88 -7.30
C MET A 1039 -3.52 38.54 -6.70
N ALA A 1040 -4.61 38.59 -7.48
CA ALA A 1040 -5.92 38.97 -6.97
C ALA A 1040 -6.41 37.97 -5.91
N ALA A 1041 -7.41 38.36 -5.12
CA ALA A 1041 -7.93 37.53 -4.03
C ALA A 1041 -8.54 36.18 -4.50
N ASP A 1042 -8.93 36.07 -5.77
CA ASP A 1042 -9.44 34.85 -6.40
C ASP A 1042 -8.35 33.98 -7.05
N GLY A 1043 -7.07 34.37 -6.90
CA GLY A 1043 -5.93 33.70 -7.50
C GLY A 1043 -5.62 34.14 -8.93
N SER A 1044 -6.44 34.98 -9.57
CA SER A 1044 -6.14 35.49 -10.92
C SER A 1044 -5.02 36.55 -10.92
N PHE A 1045 -4.47 36.87 -12.10
CA PHE A 1045 -3.46 37.92 -12.23
C PHE A 1045 -4.04 39.32 -11.95
N ALA A 1046 -3.33 40.09 -11.14
CA ALA A 1046 -3.59 41.52 -10.90
C ALA A 1046 -2.41 42.36 -11.37
N ASP A 1047 -2.65 43.65 -11.61
CA ASP A 1047 -1.56 44.61 -11.82
C ASP A 1047 -0.75 44.76 -10.53
N VAL A 1048 0.55 44.96 -10.68
CA VAL A 1048 1.48 44.94 -9.54
C VAL A 1048 1.10 46.00 -8.51
N GLY A 1049 0.88 45.58 -7.26
CA GLY A 1049 0.49 46.45 -6.15
C GLY A 1049 -1.02 46.61 -5.96
N GLU A 1050 -1.84 45.96 -6.79
CA GLU A 1050 -3.30 45.91 -6.63
C GLU A 1050 -3.81 44.57 -6.10
N GLY A 1051 -2.93 43.56 -6.03
CA GLY A 1051 -3.24 42.24 -5.51
C GLY A 1051 -2.89 42.08 -4.04
N THR A 1052 -2.63 40.82 -3.66
CA THR A 1052 -2.52 40.36 -2.27
C THR A 1052 -1.09 40.07 -1.84
N ILE A 1053 -0.12 40.04 -2.78
CA ILE A 1053 1.26 39.68 -2.46
C ILE A 1053 1.93 40.83 -1.71
N ASN A 1054 2.48 40.54 -0.54
CA ASN A 1054 3.15 41.54 0.30
C ASN A 1054 4.59 41.82 -0.20
N PHE A 1055 4.70 42.55 -1.31
CA PHE A 1055 5.98 42.93 -1.89
C PHE A 1055 6.86 43.76 -0.95
N SER A 1056 6.28 44.63 -0.11
CA SER A 1056 7.06 45.35 0.90
C SER A 1056 7.86 44.41 1.81
N ARG A 1057 7.24 43.31 2.26
CA ARG A 1057 7.92 42.31 3.09
C ARG A 1057 9.01 41.57 2.32
N ILE A 1058 8.75 41.22 1.06
CA ILE A 1058 9.70 40.48 0.22
C ILE A 1058 10.90 41.37 -0.13
N PHE A 1059 10.66 42.60 -0.59
CA PHE A 1059 11.71 43.53 -1.03
C PHE A 1059 12.61 44.03 0.10
N ALA A 1060 12.14 43.99 1.36
CA ALA A 1060 13.00 44.18 2.52
C ALA A 1060 14.18 43.18 2.57
N HIS A 1061 14.08 42.06 1.85
CA HIS A 1061 15.12 41.03 1.75
C HIS A 1061 15.86 41.04 0.40
N SER A 1062 15.67 42.07 -0.44
CA SER A 1062 16.29 42.11 -1.78
C SER A 1062 17.82 42.11 -1.77
N GLU A 1063 18.45 42.73 -0.77
CA GLU A 1063 19.90 42.68 -0.61
C GLU A 1063 20.38 41.27 -0.25
N MET A 1064 19.66 40.59 0.64
CA MET A 1064 19.93 39.19 1.00
C MET A 1064 19.71 38.25 -0.20
N ALA A 1065 18.70 38.51 -1.01
CA ALA A 1065 18.41 37.76 -2.23
C ALA A 1065 19.45 37.99 -3.34
N GLY A 1066 20.11 39.16 -3.35
CA GLY A 1066 21.08 39.56 -4.37
C GLY A 1066 20.45 40.16 -5.63
N VAL A 1067 19.29 40.83 -5.50
CA VAL A 1067 18.47 41.29 -6.62
C VAL A 1067 19.12 42.45 -7.37
N ASP A 1068 19.35 42.24 -8.67
CA ASP A 1068 19.77 43.25 -9.64
C ASP A 1068 18.57 43.96 -10.27
N TYR A 1069 17.55 43.22 -10.73
CA TYR A 1069 16.39 43.77 -11.45
C TYR A 1069 15.05 43.22 -10.95
N TYR A 1070 14.02 44.07 -11.04
CA TYR A 1070 12.63 43.76 -10.72
C TYR A 1070 11.83 43.89 -12.02
N PHE A 1071 11.58 42.76 -12.66
CA PHE A 1071 10.81 42.70 -13.89
C PHE A 1071 9.34 42.52 -13.56
N THR A 1072 8.52 43.53 -13.85
CA THR A 1072 7.07 43.38 -13.78
C THR A 1072 6.60 42.49 -14.93
N GLU A 1073 5.58 41.68 -14.70
CA GLU A 1073 4.88 40.94 -15.74
C GLU A 1073 3.42 40.71 -15.33
N ASN A 1074 2.53 40.74 -16.31
CA ASN A 1074 1.17 40.25 -16.21
C ASN A 1074 0.92 39.32 -17.41
N ASP A 1075 0.61 38.04 -17.14
CA ASP A 1075 0.41 37.04 -18.19
C ASP A 1075 -0.95 37.20 -18.88
N SER A 1076 -1.93 37.80 -18.19
CA SER A 1076 -3.29 38.03 -18.69
C SER A 1076 -3.74 39.49 -18.43
N PRO A 1077 -3.04 40.48 -19.03
CA PRO A 1077 -3.26 41.89 -18.74
C PRO A 1077 -4.65 42.36 -19.18
N LYS A 1078 -5.26 43.24 -18.39
CA LYS A 1078 -6.57 43.84 -18.67
C LYS A 1078 -6.51 45.36 -18.42
N PRO A 1079 -7.16 46.21 -19.25
CA PRO A 1079 -7.82 45.85 -20.52
C PRO A 1079 -6.83 45.48 -21.64
N ASP A 1080 -5.59 45.97 -21.55
CA ASP A 1080 -4.51 45.67 -22.49
C ASP A 1080 -3.13 45.70 -21.79
N GLY A 1081 -2.11 45.20 -22.49
CA GLY A 1081 -0.77 45.05 -21.95
C GLY A 1081 -0.05 46.36 -21.64
N VAL A 1082 -0.31 47.44 -22.39
CA VAL A 1082 0.39 48.72 -22.16
C VAL A 1082 -0.19 49.39 -20.92
N SER A 1083 -1.51 49.50 -20.82
CA SER A 1083 -2.17 50.05 -19.62
C SER A 1083 -1.77 49.29 -18.35
N SER A 1084 -1.89 47.96 -18.37
CA SER A 1084 -1.50 47.08 -17.25
C SER A 1084 -0.03 47.26 -16.83
N ALA A 1085 0.89 47.37 -17.81
CA ALA A 1085 2.30 47.61 -17.53
C ALA A 1085 2.53 48.99 -16.89
N CYS A 1086 1.85 50.03 -17.37
CA CYS A 1086 1.97 51.40 -16.86
C CYS A 1086 1.43 51.52 -15.42
N ASP A 1087 0.30 50.89 -15.12
CA ASP A 1087 -0.28 50.85 -13.77
C ASP A 1087 0.63 50.07 -12.82
N SER A 1088 1.11 48.90 -13.25
CA SER A 1088 2.11 48.10 -12.51
C SER A 1088 3.38 48.89 -12.19
N TYR A 1089 3.93 49.64 -13.15
CA TYR A 1089 5.09 50.52 -12.93
C TYR A 1089 4.79 51.63 -11.91
N SER A 1090 3.65 52.31 -12.08
CA SER A 1090 3.19 53.40 -11.21
C SER A 1090 3.00 52.94 -9.77
N ASN A 1091 2.54 51.71 -9.57
CA ASN A 1091 2.31 51.13 -8.25
C ASN A 1091 3.62 50.59 -7.65
N LEU A 1092 4.45 49.87 -8.42
CA LEU A 1092 5.73 49.34 -7.95
C LEU A 1092 6.65 50.43 -7.36
N ARG A 1093 6.75 51.60 -8.01
CA ARG A 1093 7.55 52.74 -7.50
C ARG A 1093 7.00 53.36 -6.20
N LYS A 1094 5.74 53.10 -5.84
CA LYS A 1094 5.12 53.59 -4.59
C LYS A 1094 5.33 52.62 -3.44
N ILE A 1095 5.70 51.37 -3.71
CA ILE A 1095 5.99 50.38 -2.65
C ILE A 1095 7.17 50.89 -1.82
N ARG A 1096 7.01 50.79 -0.49
CA ARG A 1096 8.01 51.19 0.51
C ARG A 1096 8.38 49.97 1.33
N TYR A 1097 9.67 49.71 1.48
CA TYR A 1097 10.21 48.60 2.26
C TYR A 1097 11.40 49.06 3.11
#